data_AF-A0A1F9MH32-F1
#
_entry.id   AF-A0A1F9MH32-F1
#
_cell.length_a   1.000
_cell.length_b   1.000
_cell.length_c   1.000
_cell.angle_alpha   90.00
_cell.angle_beta   90.00
_cell.angle_gamma   90.00
#
_symmetry.space_group_name_H-M   'P 1'
#
loop_
_entity.id
_entity.type
_entity.pdbx_description
1 polymer ?
#
loop_
_entity_poly.entity_id
_entity_poly.type
_entity_poly.pdbx_seq_one_letter_code
_entity_poly.pdbx_strand_id
1 'polypeptide(L)'
;EQKAAGENPLDLAPAARLFKRILTLNYQYWLAEDDPLAWFTSECGSLCDGWQAGRLFNAISHQQIRSHLAGLGSLSVDELEQMLALPGHLDIVRLYKQVPEKLVEGEVDAADQAKPAVHRFAENRKLLFLFRIMDTAGLALIHEESLREINRSLVQLIREQTFEEIESFLLTTFKLLKVNVRKYPHTSMQCIQVLGTEVFNRGNSRLVETFLWETVRFGFQYANVCGVDEDWQPLTNPAHLPNIRVWLNLVMQEPKWCSTLFSALIINVKLSGTCIKDTDLFQRDITRLLNHPVGPVYNLVKQFAKLIPVYYNEIGAEGVLRDVSTELDETHSRKDLLIHFLRKQSHVESNNLIVDFIEAIFSFWLTRDKTLLTTHLPEEIIRQIQTTGPYIDELNRLMQEIFKLPKIRKVSDLLMWDDGEIAAFLADCREIAGPERRRFELLLRMYKLLDQKYNLGTQELRFQLQQAANSGFPEVETLLAALDSDDTFTILTALLDQLESLKKITLAKEEFEAKEDIYYKRHVAVDIPSVYGRYRERKFDALSLTFRLENLANLYLEKLPATVNLTFITRATFIRIIKRLRLYLRALAIDGISSRRLETYMALLETSSDIKRFSFTQYLDIFRGLSEGVKDIIYTYYTNIHQNNLSILIPQIGLENLLPKYKSLWNDADSGPAVDNGQAVDPIVSRRIMRLSESFLRDLIAGTFGLQHLDNFITRIQQTLERQKELLDELQLDLLMTYNPENAISFLHQPNDNTNNLIHLGNKGYNLSQLAADDKPIPPGFVITTEIFRCWSVIKEFHLARDLFMRQARHALTGLEQKIGRRFGDPENPLLLSVRSGAAISMPGMMATIHNVGMNAEIAAEFALTSGNEYLAWDNYRRFLQSWAMTTGIERDVFQALMDEAKNRHGVQVKREFSSGQMKELALKYQKTVRSLGIGIPEDPWLQLMGAVEMVLNSWNAVKTREYRTLMDISESWGTAVIVQTMVFGNLSKDAGSGVLFTAHPYRKVSRVALWGDFAPADQGEDIVSGLVTTYPVSIEQAEIDGRAADLTLEKRFPQIYEALLTMSRELVYQKGWNPQEIEFTFEGPEAKNLFILQTRDMITIKKKESFSVFVDSGELSRHILGKGIGVSGSALAGRAVFTAANIRQLRSEDPQSALILIRQDTVPEDIKEISLADGLLTSRGGQTSHAAVVATRLEKTCVVGCNALKVVETGEYCEINGQVIRMGDPVSIDGRKGLFLLGRHPVKNEVHILPI
;
A
#
# COMPACT_ATOMS: atom_id res chain seq x y z
N GLU A 1 -86.61 72.52 -0.70
CA GLU A 1 -86.72 73.18 -2.03
C GLU A 1 -86.31 72.15 -3.09
N GLN A 2 -87.28 71.58 -3.82
CA GLN A 2 -87.68 71.96 -5.19
C GLN A 2 -86.61 71.75 -6.29
N LYS A 3 -86.91 70.77 -7.17
CA LYS A 3 -86.68 70.69 -8.64
C LYS A 3 -85.21 70.72 -9.10
N ALA A 4 -84.73 69.84 -9.97
CA ALA A 4 -85.28 69.46 -11.27
C ALA A 4 -84.63 68.17 -11.82
N ALA A 5 -85.42 67.41 -12.59
CA ALA A 5 -85.09 66.11 -13.17
C ALA A 5 -84.02 66.20 -14.27
N GLY A 6 -83.12 65.20 -14.29
CA GLY A 6 -82.07 65.07 -15.30
C GLY A 6 -81.09 63.92 -15.05
N GLU A 7 -81.54 62.77 -14.53
CA GLU A 7 -80.73 61.54 -14.53
C GLU A 7 -81.58 60.43 -15.15
N ASN A 8 -81.15 59.93 -16.32
CA ASN A 8 -81.69 58.70 -16.89
C ASN A 8 -81.53 57.59 -15.83
N PRO A 9 -82.60 56.89 -15.40
CA PRO A 9 -82.41 55.69 -14.61
C PRO A 9 -81.58 54.72 -15.45
N LEU A 10 -80.42 54.32 -14.93
CA LEU A 10 -79.57 53.30 -15.54
C LEU A 10 -80.45 52.10 -15.93
N ASP A 11 -80.43 51.69 -17.20
CA ASP A 11 -81.11 50.47 -17.64
C ASP A 11 -80.36 49.27 -17.04
N LEU A 12 -80.91 48.72 -15.96
CA LEU A 12 -80.36 47.57 -15.25
C LEU A 12 -80.78 46.24 -15.88
N ALA A 13 -81.60 46.23 -16.94
CA ALA A 13 -82.07 44.99 -17.57
C ALA A 13 -80.96 44.12 -18.19
N PRO A 14 -79.88 44.68 -18.80
CA PRO A 14 -78.73 43.88 -19.21
C PRO A 14 -78.00 43.24 -18.03
N ALA A 15 -77.83 43.98 -16.93
CA ALA A 15 -77.20 43.47 -15.70
C ALA A 15 -78.05 42.37 -15.06
N ALA A 16 -79.37 42.54 -14.98
CA ALA A 16 -80.30 41.55 -14.46
C ALA A 16 -80.34 40.27 -15.31
N ARG A 17 -80.30 40.38 -16.65
CA ARG A 17 -80.20 39.20 -17.54
C ARG A 17 -78.88 38.47 -17.38
N LEU A 18 -77.77 39.20 -17.29
CA LEU A 18 -76.45 38.61 -17.03
C LEU A 18 -76.43 37.90 -15.67
N PHE A 19 -76.93 38.55 -14.62
CA PHE A 19 -76.95 38.01 -13.27
C PHE A 19 -77.86 36.77 -13.16
N LYS A 20 -79.06 36.82 -13.78
CA LYS A 20 -79.94 35.65 -13.89
C LYS A 20 -79.25 34.48 -14.61
N ARG A 21 -78.48 34.75 -15.67
CA ARG A 21 -77.70 33.73 -16.38
C ARG A 21 -76.56 33.18 -15.51
N ILE A 22 -75.83 34.02 -14.80
CA ILE A 22 -74.74 33.63 -13.89
C ILE A 22 -75.29 32.72 -12.78
N LEU A 23 -76.36 33.12 -12.09
CA LEU A 23 -76.97 32.32 -11.03
C LEU A 23 -77.54 31.00 -11.56
N THR A 24 -78.16 31.00 -12.74
CA THR A 24 -78.66 29.76 -13.38
C THR A 24 -77.51 28.79 -13.65
N LEU A 25 -76.41 29.26 -14.24
CA LEU A 25 -75.23 28.42 -14.52
C LEU A 25 -74.57 27.94 -13.22
N ASN A 26 -74.49 28.81 -12.20
CA ASN A 26 -73.96 28.44 -10.89
C ASN A 26 -74.77 27.31 -10.23
N TYR A 27 -76.10 27.43 -10.17
CA TYR A 27 -76.94 26.38 -9.58
C TYR A 27 -76.94 25.09 -10.41
N GLN A 28 -76.87 25.19 -11.74
CA GLN A 28 -76.71 24.01 -12.61
C GLN A 28 -75.38 23.30 -12.37
N TYR A 29 -74.29 24.04 -12.16
CA TYR A 29 -73.00 23.47 -11.80
C TYR A 29 -73.11 22.66 -10.50
N TRP A 30 -73.64 23.25 -9.42
CA TRP A 30 -73.75 22.56 -8.12
C TRP A 30 -74.72 21.37 -8.16
N LEU A 31 -75.76 21.39 -8.99
CA LEU A 31 -76.67 20.25 -9.18
C LEU A 31 -76.07 19.10 -10.00
N ALA A 32 -74.96 19.35 -10.70
CA ALA A 32 -74.22 18.33 -11.45
C ALA A 32 -73.17 17.62 -10.58
N GLU A 33 -72.79 18.20 -9.45
CA GLU A 33 -71.98 17.56 -8.40
C GLU A 33 -72.85 16.57 -7.59
N ASP A 34 -72.25 15.77 -6.71
CA ASP A 34 -73.02 14.90 -5.81
C ASP A 34 -73.69 15.73 -4.71
N ASP A 35 -74.90 15.32 -4.30
CA ASP A 35 -75.59 15.95 -3.17
C ASP A 35 -74.73 15.77 -1.89
N PRO A 36 -74.28 16.85 -1.24
CA PRO A 36 -73.37 16.77 -0.09
C PRO A 36 -73.91 15.91 1.06
N LEU A 37 -75.22 15.93 1.29
CA LEU A 37 -75.83 15.17 2.37
C LEU A 37 -75.88 13.67 2.02
N ALA A 38 -76.34 13.34 0.82
CA ALA A 38 -76.45 11.95 0.37
C ALA A 38 -75.07 11.29 0.25
N TRP A 39 -74.10 12.02 -0.29
CA TRP A 39 -72.70 11.58 -0.36
C TRP A 39 -72.12 11.33 1.04
N PHE A 40 -72.24 12.31 1.94
CA PHE A 40 -71.66 12.20 3.27
C PHE A 40 -72.26 11.05 4.09
N THR A 41 -73.58 10.84 4.01
CA THR A 41 -74.25 9.71 4.70
C THR A 41 -73.81 8.35 4.14
N SER A 42 -73.59 8.24 2.83
CA SER A 42 -73.10 7.01 2.20
C SER A 42 -71.67 6.66 2.64
N GLU A 43 -70.77 7.65 2.64
CA GLU A 43 -69.35 7.44 2.93
C GLU A 43 -69.04 7.34 4.43
N CYS A 44 -69.87 7.93 5.29
CA CYS A 44 -69.63 7.94 6.74
C CYS A 44 -69.83 6.56 7.41
N GLY A 45 -70.66 5.67 6.85
CA GLY A 45 -70.83 4.30 7.37
C GLY A 45 -71.08 4.23 8.88
N SER A 46 -70.30 3.39 9.59
CA SER A 46 -70.37 3.22 11.06
C SER A 46 -69.81 4.40 11.87
N LEU A 47 -69.11 5.36 11.25
CA LEU A 47 -68.64 6.60 11.92
C LEU A 47 -69.80 7.55 12.28
N CYS A 48 -71.00 7.25 11.77
CA CYS A 48 -72.23 8.02 11.94
C CYS A 48 -73.28 7.34 12.85
N ASP A 49 -72.97 6.19 13.49
CA ASP A 49 -73.94 5.50 14.36
C ASP A 49 -74.35 6.40 15.55
N GLY A 50 -75.60 6.87 15.52
CA GLY A 50 -76.18 7.76 16.53
C GLY A 50 -76.07 9.26 16.26
N TRP A 51 -75.45 9.69 15.15
CA TRP A 51 -75.20 11.11 14.87
C TRP A 51 -76.25 11.73 13.91
N GLN A 52 -77.01 12.74 14.37
CA GLN A 52 -78.06 13.40 13.57
C GLN A 52 -77.66 14.78 13.05
N ALA A 53 -76.90 14.83 11.94
CA ALA A 53 -76.42 16.10 11.36
C ALA A 53 -77.04 16.48 10.00
N GLY A 54 -78.20 15.94 9.63
CA GLY A 54 -78.86 16.30 8.36
C GLY A 54 -79.12 17.81 8.19
N ARG A 55 -79.24 18.56 9.29
CA ARG A 55 -79.50 20.01 9.26
C ARG A 55 -78.31 20.86 8.80
N LEU A 56 -77.06 20.38 8.96
CA LEU A 56 -75.87 21.16 8.62
C LEU A 56 -75.67 21.29 7.10
N PHE A 57 -76.08 20.27 6.35
CA PHE A 57 -75.94 20.22 4.89
C PHE A 57 -77.15 20.82 4.14
N ASN A 58 -78.26 21.09 4.82
CA ASN A 58 -79.50 21.59 4.20
C ASN A 58 -79.26 22.82 3.32
N ALA A 59 -78.43 23.77 3.79
CA ALA A 59 -78.14 25.03 3.09
C ALA A 59 -77.43 24.83 1.74
N ILE A 60 -76.78 23.68 1.53
CA ILE A 60 -76.04 23.31 0.31
C ILE A 60 -76.61 22.05 -0.37
N SER A 61 -77.76 21.56 0.08
CA SER A 61 -78.41 20.37 -0.48
C SER A 61 -78.97 20.63 -1.89
N HIS A 62 -79.10 19.58 -2.71
CA HIS A 62 -79.74 19.74 -4.03
C HIS A 62 -81.18 20.21 -3.91
N GLN A 63 -81.89 19.83 -2.84
CA GLN A 63 -83.25 20.31 -2.58
C GLN A 63 -83.28 21.84 -2.44
N GLN A 64 -82.36 22.41 -1.66
CA GLN A 64 -82.27 23.85 -1.45
C GLN A 64 -81.80 24.59 -2.71
N ILE A 65 -80.82 24.04 -3.44
CA ILE A 65 -80.33 24.62 -4.71
C ILE A 65 -81.44 24.60 -5.78
N ARG A 66 -82.23 23.53 -5.87
CA ARG A 66 -83.42 23.48 -6.75
C ARG A 66 -84.47 24.50 -6.35
N SER A 67 -84.65 24.76 -5.05
CA SER A 67 -85.55 25.81 -4.56
C SER A 67 -85.08 27.21 -5.00
N HIS A 68 -83.78 27.51 -4.87
CA HIS A 68 -83.20 28.76 -5.36
C HIS A 68 -83.30 28.90 -6.88
N LEU A 69 -83.06 27.83 -7.64
CA LEU A 69 -83.19 27.82 -9.10
C LEU A 69 -84.65 28.02 -9.56
N ALA A 70 -85.62 27.41 -8.87
CA ALA A 70 -87.04 27.61 -9.14
C ALA A 70 -87.47 29.06 -8.82
N GLY A 71 -87.02 29.60 -7.69
CA GLY A 71 -87.23 31.00 -7.30
C GLY A 71 -86.65 31.98 -8.32
N LEU A 72 -85.43 31.75 -8.78
CA LEU A 72 -84.80 32.53 -9.86
C LEU A 72 -85.58 32.45 -11.17
N GLY A 73 -86.14 31.27 -11.48
CA GLY A 73 -86.99 31.05 -12.66
C GLY A 73 -88.24 31.93 -12.66
N SER A 74 -88.88 32.11 -11.50
CA SER A 74 -90.07 32.94 -11.33
C SER A 74 -89.83 34.46 -11.34
N LEU A 75 -88.60 34.93 -11.15
CA LEU A 75 -88.28 36.36 -11.12
C LEU A 75 -88.21 36.98 -12.52
N SER A 76 -88.84 38.14 -12.69
CA SER A 76 -88.79 38.97 -13.90
C SER A 76 -87.51 39.82 -13.97
N VAL A 77 -87.19 40.39 -15.13
CA VAL A 77 -85.93 41.17 -15.34
C VAL A 77 -85.90 42.47 -14.51
N ASP A 78 -87.05 42.93 -14.01
CA ASP A 78 -87.18 44.14 -13.20
C ASP A 78 -86.95 43.89 -11.69
N GLU A 79 -86.84 42.62 -11.27
CA GLU A 79 -86.70 42.21 -9.85
C GLU A 79 -85.24 41.93 -9.45
N LEU A 80 -84.31 42.79 -9.88
CA LEU A 80 -82.87 42.63 -9.66
C LEU A 80 -82.49 42.53 -8.17
N GLU A 81 -83.13 43.30 -7.27
CA GLU A 81 -82.87 43.23 -5.82
C GLU A 81 -83.17 41.84 -5.25
N GLN A 82 -84.24 41.18 -5.72
CA GLN A 82 -84.60 39.83 -5.28
C GLN A 82 -83.63 38.80 -5.86
N MET A 83 -83.09 39.02 -7.07
CA MET A 83 -82.03 38.17 -7.61
C MET A 83 -80.74 38.31 -6.81
N LEU A 84 -80.35 39.53 -6.42
CA LEU A 84 -79.14 39.79 -5.62
C LEU A 84 -79.22 39.20 -4.20
N ALA A 85 -80.43 38.95 -3.68
CA ALA A 85 -80.63 38.28 -2.41
C ALA A 85 -80.44 36.75 -2.47
N LEU A 86 -80.42 36.15 -3.68
CA LEU A 86 -80.18 34.73 -3.85
C LEU A 86 -78.67 34.42 -3.74
N PRO A 87 -78.28 33.29 -3.12
CA PRO A 87 -76.86 32.98 -2.87
C PRO A 87 -76.10 32.80 -4.17
N GLY A 88 -75.02 33.57 -4.34
CA GLY A 88 -74.09 33.43 -5.45
C GLY A 88 -73.10 32.29 -5.25
N HIS A 89 -72.16 32.13 -6.19
CA HIS A 89 -71.13 31.10 -6.11
C HIS A 89 -70.28 31.23 -4.83
N LEU A 90 -69.83 32.44 -4.49
CA LEU A 90 -69.02 32.69 -3.29
C LEU A 90 -69.79 32.42 -1.99
N ASP A 91 -71.11 32.63 -1.96
CA ASP A 91 -71.95 32.33 -0.79
C ASP A 91 -72.06 30.81 -0.58
N ILE A 92 -72.23 30.05 -1.66
CA ILE A 92 -72.21 28.58 -1.60
C ILE A 92 -70.83 28.08 -1.15
N VAL A 93 -69.73 28.61 -1.71
CA VAL A 93 -68.36 28.27 -1.28
C VAL A 93 -68.16 28.55 0.21
N ARG A 94 -68.66 29.69 0.72
CA ARG A 94 -68.63 30.01 2.16
C ARG A 94 -69.44 29.03 3.00
N LEU A 95 -70.60 28.58 2.52
CA LEU A 95 -71.41 27.59 3.22
C LEU A 95 -70.69 26.25 3.30
N TYR A 96 -70.08 25.77 2.21
CA TYR A 96 -69.22 24.57 2.24
C TYR A 96 -68.05 24.73 3.22
N LYS A 97 -67.41 25.90 3.25
CA LYS A 97 -66.31 26.20 4.19
C LYS A 97 -66.73 26.09 5.66
N GLN A 98 -67.95 26.50 6.02
CA GLN A 98 -68.42 26.49 7.41
C GLN A 98 -68.81 25.10 7.93
N VAL A 99 -69.08 24.14 7.04
CA VAL A 99 -69.54 22.81 7.45
C VAL A 99 -68.49 22.08 8.30
N PRO A 100 -67.20 21.94 7.89
CA PRO A 100 -66.17 21.27 8.69
C PRO A 100 -66.06 21.73 10.15
N GLU A 101 -66.13 23.04 10.41
CA GLU A 101 -66.05 23.61 11.77
C GLU A 101 -67.26 23.16 12.60
N LYS A 102 -68.46 23.21 12.01
CA LYS A 102 -69.71 22.81 12.68
C LYS A 102 -69.83 21.29 12.90
N LEU A 103 -69.12 20.47 12.12
CA LEU A 103 -69.08 19.01 12.33
C LEU A 103 -68.34 18.65 13.64
N VAL A 104 -67.50 19.54 14.16
CA VAL A 104 -66.79 19.38 15.44
C VAL A 104 -67.54 20.03 16.60
N GLU A 105 -68.22 21.16 16.37
CA GLU A 105 -69.00 21.89 17.40
C GLU A 105 -70.34 21.23 17.77
N GLY A 106 -70.88 20.36 16.90
CA GLY A 106 -72.20 19.75 17.05
C GLY A 106 -72.29 18.66 18.13
N GLU A 107 -72.14 19.05 19.39
CA GLU A 107 -72.76 18.47 20.61
C GLU A 107 -72.29 19.26 21.84
N VAL A 108 -73.07 20.28 22.24
CA VAL A 108 -72.98 20.86 23.58
C VAL A 108 -74.35 20.74 24.24
N ASP A 109 -74.71 19.51 24.62
CA ASP A 109 -75.63 19.31 25.73
C ASP A 109 -74.80 19.02 26.99
N ALA A 110 -75.02 19.82 28.03
CA ALA A 110 -74.20 19.88 29.24
C ALA A 110 -74.21 18.60 30.12
N ALA A 111 -74.77 17.49 29.64
CA ALA A 111 -74.96 16.25 30.40
C ALA A 111 -74.01 15.09 30.00
N ASP A 112 -73.33 15.16 28.85
CA ASP A 112 -72.58 14.00 28.29
C ASP A 112 -71.04 14.17 28.26
N GLN A 113 -70.48 15.01 29.14
CA GLN A 113 -69.04 15.29 29.25
C GLN A 113 -68.15 14.07 29.64
N ALA A 114 -68.68 12.85 29.72
CA ALA A 114 -68.00 11.71 30.34
C ALA A 114 -67.62 10.55 29.40
N LYS A 115 -67.72 10.67 28.06
CA LYS A 115 -67.33 9.57 27.14
C LYS A 115 -66.26 9.99 26.11
N PRO A 116 -64.99 9.55 26.28
CA PRO A 116 -63.87 9.80 25.34
C PRO A 116 -64.11 9.26 23.91
N ALA A 117 -65.06 8.34 23.72
CA ALA A 117 -65.35 7.71 22.43
C ALA A 117 -66.08 8.64 21.44
N VAL A 118 -66.88 9.60 21.91
CA VAL A 118 -67.71 10.46 21.03
C VAL A 118 -66.86 11.55 20.35
N HIS A 119 -65.88 12.09 21.07
CA HIS A 119 -64.92 13.08 20.55
C HIS A 119 -63.95 12.48 19.52
N ARG A 120 -63.61 11.19 19.66
CA ARG A 120 -62.66 10.46 18.77
C ARG A 120 -63.17 10.33 17.32
N PHE A 121 -64.49 10.37 17.09
CA PHE A 121 -65.09 10.24 15.76
C PHE A 121 -65.45 11.58 15.10
N ALA A 122 -65.48 12.69 15.84
CA ALA A 122 -65.80 14.02 15.30
C ALA A 122 -64.74 14.50 14.29
N GLU A 123 -63.46 14.33 14.62
CA GLU A 123 -62.36 14.68 13.72
C GLU A 123 -62.30 13.78 12.46
N ASN A 124 -62.64 12.50 12.59
CA ASN A 124 -62.76 11.60 11.43
C ASN A 124 -63.84 12.08 10.44
N ARG A 125 -64.99 12.56 10.96
CA ARG A 125 -66.08 13.12 10.16
C ARG A 125 -65.70 14.45 9.50
N LYS A 126 -65.01 15.32 10.23
CA LYS A 126 -64.44 16.57 9.69
C LYS A 126 -63.50 16.28 8.52
N LEU A 127 -62.57 15.33 8.67
CA LEU A 127 -61.63 14.95 7.62
C LEU A 127 -62.32 14.40 6.37
N LEU A 128 -63.30 13.52 6.54
CA LEU A 128 -64.07 12.96 5.42
C LEU A 128 -64.69 14.07 4.56
N PHE A 129 -65.31 15.07 5.20
CA PHE A 129 -65.91 16.19 4.45
C PHE A 129 -64.87 17.15 3.85
N LEU A 130 -63.74 17.38 4.53
CA LEU A 130 -62.64 18.15 3.96
C LEU A 130 -62.04 17.47 2.71
N PHE A 131 -61.96 16.14 2.68
CA PHE A 131 -61.56 15.41 1.47
C PHE A 131 -62.53 15.63 0.31
N ARG A 132 -63.85 15.68 0.58
CA ARG A 132 -64.83 16.05 -0.44
C ARG A 132 -64.65 17.46 -0.97
N ILE A 133 -64.31 18.41 -0.09
CA ILE A 133 -64.01 19.79 -0.51
C ILE A 133 -62.85 19.79 -1.51
N MET A 134 -61.79 19.01 -1.24
CA MET A 134 -60.63 18.87 -2.13
C MET A 134 -60.95 18.21 -3.47
N ASP A 135 -61.89 17.25 -3.50
CA ASP A 135 -62.30 16.55 -4.72
C ASP A 135 -63.28 17.36 -5.60
N THR A 136 -63.84 18.46 -5.08
CA THR A 136 -64.82 19.29 -5.81
C THR A 136 -64.14 20.48 -6.49
N ALA A 137 -64.18 20.54 -7.82
CA ALA A 137 -63.48 21.56 -8.61
C ALA A 137 -63.97 23.01 -8.32
N GLY A 138 -65.27 23.19 -8.09
CA GLY A 138 -65.89 24.47 -7.79
C GLY A 138 -65.52 25.04 -6.41
N LEU A 139 -64.80 24.30 -5.57
CA LEU A 139 -64.30 24.75 -4.28
C LEU A 139 -62.81 25.11 -4.29
N ALA A 140 -62.21 25.25 -5.48
CA ALA A 140 -60.78 25.55 -5.64
C ALA A 140 -60.29 26.75 -4.81
N LEU A 141 -61.13 27.77 -4.61
CA LEU A 141 -60.83 28.96 -3.82
C LEU A 141 -60.52 28.68 -2.33
N ILE A 142 -61.03 27.56 -1.80
CA ILE A 142 -60.81 27.16 -0.40
C ILE A 142 -59.91 25.93 -0.27
N HIS A 143 -59.44 25.33 -1.37
CA HIS A 143 -58.61 24.11 -1.34
C HIS A 143 -57.34 24.25 -0.50
N GLU A 144 -56.63 25.38 -0.61
CA GLU A 144 -55.40 25.58 0.16
C GLU A 144 -55.70 25.67 1.68
N GLU A 145 -56.77 26.36 2.06
CA GLU A 145 -57.19 26.46 3.46
C GLU A 145 -57.70 25.11 3.98
N SER A 146 -58.49 24.39 3.19
CA SER A 146 -58.94 23.03 3.50
C SER A 146 -57.78 22.05 3.67
N LEU A 147 -56.71 22.18 2.88
CA LEU A 147 -55.51 21.36 3.03
C LEU A 147 -54.79 21.61 4.37
N ARG A 148 -54.76 22.87 4.82
CA ARG A 148 -54.21 23.23 6.14
C ARG A 148 -55.08 22.69 7.27
N GLU A 149 -56.40 22.73 7.12
CA GLU A 149 -57.35 22.15 8.09
C GLU A 149 -57.26 20.62 8.15
N ILE A 150 -57.13 19.95 7.01
CA ILE A 150 -56.86 18.50 6.94
C ILE A 150 -55.62 18.17 7.77
N ASN A 151 -54.55 18.92 7.57
CA ASN A 151 -53.30 18.71 8.27
C ASN A 151 -53.44 18.89 9.79
N ARG A 152 -54.17 19.92 10.24
CA ARG A 152 -54.44 20.16 11.67
C ARG A 152 -55.23 19.03 12.30
N SER A 153 -56.30 18.58 11.65
CA SER A 153 -57.13 17.47 12.13
C SER A 153 -56.34 16.16 12.20
N LEU A 154 -55.49 15.86 11.22
CA LEU A 154 -54.63 14.67 11.24
C LEU A 154 -53.60 14.68 12.36
N VAL A 155 -53.00 15.83 12.66
CA VAL A 155 -52.08 15.98 13.81
C VAL A 155 -52.79 15.59 15.11
N GLN A 156 -54.04 16.02 15.28
CA GLN A 156 -54.82 15.66 16.46
C GLN A 156 -55.13 14.16 16.51
N LEU A 157 -55.52 13.56 15.37
CA LEU A 157 -55.76 12.11 15.30
C LEU A 157 -54.50 11.29 15.59
N ILE A 158 -53.36 11.71 15.05
CA ILE A 158 -52.06 11.07 15.30
C ILE A 158 -51.78 11.04 16.80
N ARG A 159 -52.21 12.03 17.60
CA ARG A 159 -52.04 12.11 19.06
C ARG A 159 -53.04 11.28 19.88
N GLU A 160 -54.18 10.90 19.33
CA GLU A 160 -55.30 10.31 20.10
C GLU A 160 -55.68 8.86 19.72
N GLN A 161 -55.38 8.40 18.50
CA GLN A 161 -55.82 7.10 17.95
C GLN A 161 -54.74 5.99 17.95
N THR A 162 -55.13 4.74 17.66
CA THR A 162 -54.21 3.58 17.53
C THR A 162 -53.53 3.54 16.15
N PHE A 163 -52.48 2.72 16.02
CA PHE A 163 -51.66 2.65 14.81
C PHE A 163 -52.46 2.23 13.55
N GLU A 164 -53.28 1.19 13.67
CA GLU A 164 -54.05 0.62 12.55
C GLU A 164 -55.08 1.62 11.99
N GLU A 165 -55.65 2.46 12.86
CA GLU A 165 -56.60 3.50 12.48
C GLU A 165 -55.88 4.65 11.74
N ILE A 166 -54.71 5.06 12.23
CA ILE A 166 -53.91 6.14 11.63
C ILE A 166 -53.36 5.77 10.26
N GLU A 167 -52.96 4.51 10.03
CA GLU A 167 -52.32 4.07 8.78
C GLU A 167 -53.19 4.35 7.54
N SER A 168 -54.49 4.05 7.61
CA SER A 168 -55.44 4.29 6.51
C SER A 168 -55.62 5.79 6.18
N PHE A 169 -55.75 6.62 7.21
CA PHE A 169 -55.87 8.08 7.04
C PHE A 169 -54.57 8.70 6.53
N LEU A 170 -53.42 8.21 7.00
CA LEU A 170 -52.11 8.67 6.54
C LEU A 170 -51.94 8.42 5.04
N LEU A 171 -52.24 7.21 4.57
CA LEU A 171 -52.17 6.85 3.14
C LEU A 171 -53.09 7.72 2.27
N THR A 172 -54.33 7.94 2.74
CA THR A 172 -55.31 8.78 2.03
C THR A 172 -54.83 10.24 1.95
N THR A 173 -54.24 10.75 3.03
CA THR A 173 -53.67 12.10 3.08
C THR A 173 -52.52 12.25 2.09
N PHE A 174 -51.59 11.30 2.05
CA PHE A 174 -50.47 11.35 1.10
C PHE A 174 -50.94 11.30 -0.36
N LYS A 175 -52.01 10.54 -0.66
CA LYS A 175 -52.65 10.54 -1.99
C LYS A 175 -53.18 11.93 -2.36
N LEU A 176 -53.87 12.60 -1.44
CA LEU A 176 -54.42 13.94 -1.66
C LEU A 176 -53.32 15.01 -1.77
N LEU A 177 -52.32 14.96 -0.88
CA LEU A 177 -51.16 15.84 -0.94
C LEU A 177 -50.45 15.71 -2.30
N LYS A 178 -50.28 14.48 -2.79
CA LYS A 178 -49.63 14.19 -4.08
C LYS A 178 -50.40 14.73 -5.28
N VAL A 179 -51.73 14.69 -5.28
CA VAL A 179 -52.54 15.29 -6.36
C VAL A 179 -52.41 16.82 -6.36
N ASN A 180 -52.31 17.42 -5.17
CA ASN A 180 -52.34 18.88 -5.02
C ASN A 180 -50.96 19.55 -4.96
N VAL A 181 -49.85 18.79 -4.84
CA VAL A 181 -48.49 19.34 -4.76
C VAL A 181 -48.10 20.21 -5.96
N ARG A 182 -48.63 19.91 -7.16
CA ARG A 182 -48.39 20.73 -8.36
C ARG A 182 -49.02 22.11 -8.28
N LYS A 183 -50.12 22.25 -7.52
CA LYS A 183 -50.84 23.52 -7.33
C LYS A 183 -50.35 24.27 -6.09
N TYR A 184 -50.08 23.55 -5.00
CA TYR A 184 -49.74 24.11 -3.69
C TYR A 184 -48.50 23.45 -3.07
N PRO A 185 -47.31 23.53 -3.71
CA PRO A 185 -46.14 22.78 -3.30
C PRO A 185 -45.67 23.13 -1.88
N HIS A 186 -45.61 24.42 -1.54
CA HIS A 186 -45.18 24.87 -0.21
C HIS A 186 -46.10 24.36 0.91
N THR A 187 -47.41 24.50 0.72
CA THR A 187 -48.41 24.05 1.70
C THR A 187 -48.35 22.53 1.87
N SER A 188 -48.26 21.76 0.79
CA SER A 188 -48.11 20.30 0.87
C SER A 188 -46.84 19.87 1.62
N MET A 189 -45.71 20.53 1.38
CA MET A 189 -44.44 20.23 2.08
C MET A 189 -44.50 20.60 3.57
N GLN A 190 -45.12 21.73 3.91
CA GLN A 190 -45.32 22.12 5.30
C GLN A 190 -46.21 21.12 6.03
N CYS A 191 -47.24 20.59 5.37
CA CYS A 191 -48.06 19.51 5.93
C CYS A 191 -47.23 18.27 6.26
N ILE A 192 -46.40 17.81 5.32
CA ILE A 192 -45.50 16.67 5.52
C ILE A 192 -44.54 16.91 6.70
N GLN A 193 -43.97 18.12 6.80
CA GLN A 193 -43.07 18.44 7.92
C GLN A 193 -43.79 18.33 9.27
N VAL A 194 -44.97 18.95 9.39
CA VAL A 194 -45.74 18.97 10.63
C VAL A 194 -46.22 17.57 11.02
N LEU A 195 -46.73 16.79 10.05
CA LEU A 195 -47.13 15.40 10.30
C LEU A 195 -45.95 14.55 10.74
N GLY A 196 -44.81 14.70 10.08
CA GLY A 196 -43.60 13.96 10.41
C GLY A 196 -43.15 14.22 11.85
N THR A 197 -43.06 15.49 12.28
CA THR A 197 -42.70 15.83 13.67
C THR A 197 -43.58 15.09 14.69
N GLU A 198 -44.89 15.04 14.46
CA GLU A 198 -45.83 14.35 15.36
C GLU A 198 -45.69 12.83 15.29
N VAL A 199 -45.43 12.26 14.11
CA VAL A 199 -45.15 10.83 13.93
C VAL A 199 -43.86 10.42 14.68
N PHE A 200 -42.80 11.22 14.61
CA PHE A 200 -41.56 10.98 15.35
C PHE A 200 -41.77 11.05 16.87
N ASN A 201 -42.55 12.04 17.35
CA ASN A 201 -42.87 12.19 18.78
C ASN A 201 -43.59 10.98 19.38
N ARG A 202 -44.31 10.18 18.58
CA ARG A 202 -44.95 8.94 19.05
C ARG A 202 -43.98 7.81 19.36
N GLY A 203 -42.75 7.86 18.86
CA GLY A 203 -41.73 6.83 19.11
C GLY A 203 -42.06 5.43 18.54
N ASN A 204 -43.03 5.30 17.63
CA ASN A 204 -43.40 4.03 17.01
C ASN A 204 -42.65 3.85 15.69
N SER A 205 -41.69 2.92 15.66
CA SER A 205 -40.82 2.69 14.50
C SER A 205 -41.57 2.27 13.24
N ARG A 206 -42.65 1.51 13.36
CA ARG A 206 -43.45 1.05 12.21
C ARG A 206 -44.21 2.22 11.57
N LEU A 207 -44.79 3.09 12.39
CA LEU A 207 -45.46 4.31 11.90
C LEU A 207 -44.49 5.27 11.23
N VAL A 208 -43.31 5.45 11.83
CA VAL A 208 -42.23 6.24 11.23
C VAL A 208 -41.83 5.63 9.89
N GLU A 209 -41.59 4.32 9.80
CA GLU A 209 -41.21 3.66 8.57
C GLU A 209 -42.28 3.81 7.46
N THR A 210 -43.56 3.57 7.77
CA THR A 210 -44.67 3.79 6.81
C THR A 210 -44.70 5.25 6.36
N PHE A 211 -44.60 6.21 7.29
CA PHE A 211 -44.57 7.64 6.97
C PHE A 211 -43.40 8.01 6.06
N LEU A 212 -42.20 7.48 6.32
CA LEU A 212 -41.01 7.75 5.52
C LEU A 212 -41.17 7.19 4.10
N TRP A 213 -41.70 5.97 3.95
CA TRP A 213 -41.99 5.40 2.62
C TRP A 213 -43.00 6.21 1.83
N GLU A 214 -44.07 6.68 2.47
CA GLU A 214 -45.07 7.51 1.82
C GLU A 214 -44.52 8.91 1.49
N THR A 215 -43.60 9.44 2.30
CA THR A 215 -42.86 10.68 1.99
C THR A 215 -41.97 10.50 0.76
N VAL A 216 -41.31 9.36 0.60
CA VAL A 216 -40.53 9.04 -0.62
C VAL A 216 -41.45 8.87 -1.84
N ARG A 217 -42.61 8.23 -1.68
CA ARG A 217 -43.60 8.04 -2.76
C ARG A 217 -44.36 9.30 -3.15
N PHE A 218 -44.47 10.27 -2.24
CA PHE A 218 -45.06 11.58 -2.49
C PHE A 218 -44.33 12.30 -3.62
N GLY A 219 -43.00 12.21 -3.64
CA GLY A 219 -42.15 12.73 -4.70
C GLY A 219 -41.29 13.92 -4.27
N PHE A 220 -40.27 14.19 -5.06
CA PHE A 220 -39.27 15.23 -4.82
C PHE A 220 -39.46 16.43 -5.77
N GLN A 221 -39.13 17.63 -5.31
CA GLN A 221 -39.14 18.84 -6.13
C GLN A 221 -37.76 19.07 -6.72
N TYR A 222 -37.59 18.88 -8.03
CA TYR A 222 -36.30 19.03 -8.72
C TYR A 222 -35.98 20.50 -9.06
N ALA A 223 -34.69 20.83 -9.16
CA ALA A 223 -34.23 22.20 -9.42
C ALA A 223 -34.69 22.76 -10.78
N ASN A 224 -34.73 21.90 -11.80
CA ASN A 224 -35.21 22.18 -13.16
C ASN A 224 -34.73 23.53 -13.71
N VAL A 225 -33.40 23.67 -13.78
CA VAL A 225 -32.78 24.89 -14.31
C VAL A 225 -33.03 24.96 -15.82
N CYS A 226 -33.85 25.91 -16.25
CA CYS A 226 -34.26 26.04 -17.66
C CYS A 226 -33.56 27.19 -18.39
N GLY A 227 -32.87 28.09 -17.68
CA GLY A 227 -32.19 29.26 -18.25
C GLY A 227 -31.97 30.35 -17.22
N VAL A 228 -31.75 31.57 -17.68
CA VAL A 228 -31.57 32.78 -16.85
C VAL A 228 -32.55 33.86 -17.33
N ASP A 229 -33.19 34.58 -16.41
CA ASP A 229 -34.17 35.63 -16.71
C ASP A 229 -33.54 37.00 -17.07
N GLU A 230 -34.39 37.99 -17.34
CA GLU A 230 -34.00 39.37 -17.67
C GLU A 230 -33.32 40.10 -16.49
N ASP A 231 -33.51 39.60 -15.26
CA ASP A 231 -32.88 40.07 -14.01
C ASP A 231 -31.64 39.24 -13.62
N TRP A 232 -31.16 38.40 -14.55
CA TRP A 232 -29.88 37.70 -14.48
C TRP A 232 -29.89 36.59 -13.41
N GLN A 233 -31.08 36.12 -13.03
CA GLN A 233 -31.28 35.05 -12.06
C GLN A 233 -31.55 33.70 -12.72
N PRO A 234 -31.00 32.59 -12.19
CA PRO A 234 -31.33 31.25 -12.67
C PRO A 234 -32.83 30.95 -12.51
N LEU A 235 -33.49 30.62 -13.63
CA LEU A 235 -34.87 30.15 -13.65
C LEU A 235 -34.92 28.72 -13.09
N THR A 236 -35.32 28.62 -11.82
CA THR A 236 -35.32 27.39 -11.03
C THR A 236 -36.68 27.16 -10.38
N ASN A 237 -36.96 25.92 -10.01
CA ASN A 237 -38.15 25.59 -9.22
C ASN A 237 -38.01 26.15 -7.79
N PRO A 238 -38.84 27.12 -7.36
CA PRO A 238 -38.73 27.74 -6.03
C PRO A 238 -39.02 26.77 -4.88
N ALA A 239 -39.65 25.62 -5.16
CA ALA A 239 -39.94 24.60 -4.17
C ALA A 239 -38.77 23.63 -3.91
N HIS A 240 -37.71 23.62 -4.75
CA HIS A 240 -36.61 22.67 -4.66
C HIS A 240 -35.84 22.75 -3.33
N LEU A 241 -35.29 23.92 -3.00
CA LEU A 241 -34.50 24.09 -1.78
C LEU A 241 -35.36 23.95 -0.50
N PRO A 242 -36.60 24.49 -0.44
CA PRO A 242 -37.53 24.17 0.65
C PRO A 242 -37.81 22.67 0.80
N ASN A 243 -37.91 21.91 -0.29
CA ASN A 243 -38.12 20.46 -0.22
C ASN A 243 -36.95 19.74 0.44
N ILE A 244 -35.71 20.08 0.06
CA ILE A 244 -34.50 19.56 0.71
C ILE A 244 -34.50 19.90 2.21
N ARG A 245 -34.81 21.15 2.57
CA ARG A 245 -34.88 21.60 3.98
C ARG A 245 -35.93 20.82 4.79
N VAL A 246 -37.11 20.59 4.23
CA VAL A 246 -38.15 19.79 4.89
C VAL A 246 -37.67 18.36 5.12
N TRP A 247 -37.09 17.72 4.11
CA TRP A 247 -36.59 16.35 4.26
C TRP A 247 -35.43 16.27 5.26
N LEU A 248 -34.52 17.24 5.27
CA LEU A 248 -33.46 17.34 6.29
C LEU A 248 -34.04 17.57 7.69
N ASN A 249 -35.05 18.42 7.85
CA ASN A 249 -35.72 18.65 9.13
C ASN A 249 -36.34 17.36 9.69
N LEU A 250 -36.91 16.51 8.82
CA LEU A 250 -37.41 15.19 9.20
C LEU A 250 -36.29 14.25 9.61
N VAL A 251 -35.20 14.21 8.83
CA VAL A 251 -34.00 13.41 9.16
C VAL A 251 -33.41 13.82 10.51
N MET A 252 -33.38 15.11 10.82
CA MET A 252 -32.87 15.65 12.08
C MET A 252 -33.71 15.27 13.31
N GLN A 253 -34.99 14.90 13.15
CA GLN A 253 -35.83 14.49 14.29
C GLN A 253 -35.27 13.24 14.98
N GLU A 254 -34.99 12.20 14.19
CA GLU A 254 -34.40 10.94 14.66
C GLU A 254 -33.56 10.30 13.54
N PRO A 255 -32.28 10.73 13.38
CA PRO A 255 -31.46 10.33 12.25
C PRO A 255 -31.34 8.82 12.07
N LYS A 256 -31.33 8.05 13.16
CA LYS A 256 -31.15 6.58 13.12
C LYS A 256 -32.31 5.83 12.45
N TRP A 257 -33.50 6.43 12.38
CA TRP A 257 -34.68 5.84 11.72
C TRP A 257 -34.86 6.34 10.29
N CYS A 258 -34.11 7.36 9.87
CA CYS A 258 -34.36 8.09 8.64
C CYS A 258 -33.51 7.61 7.45
N SER A 259 -32.84 6.47 7.53
CA SER A 259 -31.98 5.95 6.44
C SER A 259 -32.70 5.86 5.11
N THR A 260 -33.99 5.46 5.09
CA THR A 260 -34.81 5.40 3.87
C THR A 260 -35.00 6.78 3.25
N LEU A 261 -35.41 7.78 4.02
CA LEU A 261 -35.63 9.14 3.51
C LEU A 261 -34.32 9.81 3.10
N PHE A 262 -33.25 9.57 3.86
CA PHE A 262 -31.97 10.18 3.59
C PHE A 262 -31.30 9.57 2.34
N SER A 263 -31.42 8.25 2.18
CA SER A 263 -31.08 7.53 0.94
C SER A 263 -31.86 8.10 -0.26
N ALA A 264 -33.15 8.35 -0.10
CA ALA A 264 -33.97 8.96 -1.15
C ALA A 264 -33.50 10.38 -1.50
N LEU A 265 -33.13 11.19 -0.50
CA LEU A 265 -32.57 12.52 -0.71
C LEU A 265 -31.27 12.46 -1.52
N ILE A 266 -30.35 11.56 -1.14
CA ILE A 266 -29.08 11.34 -1.84
C ILE A 266 -29.32 10.94 -3.31
N ILE A 267 -30.24 9.99 -3.56
CA ILE A 267 -30.55 9.52 -4.91
C ILE A 267 -31.08 10.66 -5.78
N ASN A 268 -32.07 11.42 -5.27
CA ASN A 268 -32.66 12.53 -6.01
C ASN A 268 -31.60 13.60 -6.34
N VAL A 269 -30.81 14.03 -5.34
CA VAL A 269 -29.78 15.05 -5.52
C VAL A 269 -28.65 14.57 -6.44
N LYS A 270 -28.18 13.32 -6.30
CA LYS A 270 -27.08 12.77 -7.13
C LYS A 270 -27.47 12.67 -8.60
N LEU A 271 -28.70 12.25 -8.89
CA LEU A 271 -29.16 11.98 -10.25
C LEU A 271 -29.69 13.24 -10.96
N SER A 272 -30.25 14.21 -10.23
CA SER A 272 -30.87 15.42 -10.80
C SER A 272 -30.07 16.72 -10.61
N GLY A 273 -29.11 16.74 -9.68
CA GLY A 273 -28.33 17.95 -9.35
C GLY A 273 -29.08 18.91 -8.42
N THR A 274 -28.42 20.01 -8.07
CA THR A 274 -28.97 21.10 -7.25
C THR A 274 -28.52 22.46 -7.77
N CYS A 275 -29.29 23.50 -7.46
CA CYS A 275 -28.91 24.89 -7.66
C CYS A 275 -29.07 25.60 -6.32
N ILE A 276 -27.95 26.03 -5.73
CA ILE A 276 -27.92 26.72 -4.44
C ILE A 276 -27.23 28.07 -4.65
N LYS A 277 -27.95 29.15 -4.33
CA LYS A 277 -27.39 30.50 -4.36
C LYS A 277 -26.57 30.72 -3.11
N ASP A 278 -25.48 31.46 -3.20
CA ASP A 278 -24.67 31.80 -2.02
C ASP A 278 -25.49 32.55 -0.95
N THR A 279 -26.49 33.31 -1.40
CA THR A 279 -27.40 34.07 -0.55
C THR A 279 -28.42 33.21 0.20
N ASP A 280 -28.59 31.94 -0.18
CA ASP A 280 -29.50 31.01 0.51
C ASP A 280 -28.95 30.58 1.88
N LEU A 281 -27.65 30.78 2.13
CA LEU A 281 -26.93 30.48 3.37
C LEU A 281 -27.13 29.04 3.85
N PHE A 282 -27.09 28.09 2.92
CA PHE A 282 -27.32 26.67 3.19
C PHE A 282 -26.23 26.05 4.10
N GLN A 283 -25.10 26.73 4.31
CA GLN A 283 -24.10 26.40 5.33
C GLN A 283 -24.74 26.30 6.74
N ARG A 284 -25.75 27.12 7.03
CA ARG A 284 -26.53 27.05 8.28
C ARG A 284 -27.31 25.74 8.40
N ASP A 285 -27.87 25.26 7.29
CA ASP A 285 -28.64 24.02 7.27
C ASP A 285 -27.73 22.79 7.49
N ILE A 286 -26.52 22.80 6.92
CA ILE A 286 -25.49 21.78 7.23
C ILE A 286 -25.05 21.85 8.68
N THR A 287 -24.82 23.05 9.22
CA THR A 287 -24.44 23.25 10.63
C THR A 287 -25.50 22.67 11.56
N ARG A 288 -26.79 22.95 11.31
CA ARG A 288 -27.91 22.38 12.06
C ARG A 288 -27.88 20.85 12.00
N LEU A 289 -27.72 20.26 10.81
CA LEU A 289 -27.62 18.81 10.66
C LEU A 289 -26.50 18.20 11.53
N LEU A 290 -25.32 18.84 11.57
CA LEU A 290 -24.17 18.38 12.36
C LEU A 290 -24.33 18.58 13.88
N ASN A 291 -25.30 19.38 14.32
CA ASN A 291 -25.65 19.52 15.75
C ASN A 291 -26.65 18.46 16.23
N HIS A 292 -27.22 17.66 15.33
CA HIS A 292 -28.02 16.48 15.67
C HIS A 292 -27.15 15.22 15.83
N PRO A 293 -27.63 14.16 16.52
CA PRO A 293 -26.85 12.93 16.77
C PRO A 293 -26.72 12.06 15.52
N VAL A 294 -25.96 12.53 14.53
CA VAL A 294 -25.82 11.90 13.22
C VAL A 294 -24.88 10.69 13.17
N GLY A 295 -24.21 10.35 14.28
CA GLY A 295 -23.26 9.23 14.37
C GLY A 295 -23.74 7.92 13.72
N PRO A 296 -24.97 7.42 14.00
CA PRO A 296 -25.50 6.19 13.41
C PRO A 296 -25.69 6.23 11.88
N VAL A 297 -25.83 7.42 11.29
CA VAL A 297 -26.03 7.63 9.86
C VAL A 297 -24.93 8.51 9.26
N TYR A 298 -23.76 8.56 9.90
CA TYR A 298 -22.67 9.47 9.53
C TYR A 298 -22.18 9.24 8.10
N ASN A 299 -22.14 7.98 7.66
CA ASN A 299 -21.82 7.63 6.27
C ASN A 299 -22.82 8.27 5.29
N LEU A 300 -24.13 8.21 5.57
CA LEU A 300 -25.16 8.87 4.74
C LEU A 300 -25.08 10.39 4.81
N VAL A 301 -24.76 10.97 5.99
CA VAL A 301 -24.50 12.41 6.10
C VAL A 301 -23.37 12.81 5.18
N LYS A 302 -22.25 12.08 5.17
CA LYS A 302 -21.12 12.37 4.28
C LYS A 302 -21.47 12.20 2.81
N GLN A 303 -22.20 11.13 2.47
CA GLN A 303 -22.68 10.92 1.10
C GLN A 303 -23.55 12.07 0.61
N PHE A 304 -24.49 12.55 1.43
CA PHE A 304 -25.33 13.70 1.13
C PHE A 304 -24.50 14.99 1.04
N ALA A 305 -23.72 15.26 2.09
CA ALA A 305 -22.86 16.43 2.23
C ALA A 305 -21.97 16.61 0.99
N LYS A 306 -21.27 15.57 0.52
CA LYS A 306 -20.42 15.63 -0.69
C LYS A 306 -21.15 16.08 -1.97
N LEU A 307 -22.48 16.06 -2.00
CA LEU A 307 -23.29 16.50 -3.15
C LEU A 307 -23.74 17.96 -3.06
N ILE A 308 -23.56 18.60 -1.92
CA ILE A 308 -24.02 19.97 -1.67
C ILE A 308 -22.85 20.94 -1.86
N PRO A 309 -22.88 21.82 -2.88
CA PRO A 309 -21.75 22.68 -3.24
C PRO A 309 -21.72 23.95 -2.36
N VAL A 310 -21.56 23.79 -1.05
CA VAL A 310 -21.64 24.92 -0.08
C VAL A 310 -20.43 25.05 0.82
N TYR A 311 -19.40 24.22 0.66
CA TYR A 311 -18.21 24.12 1.54
C TYR A 311 -17.18 25.23 1.31
N TYR A 312 -17.67 26.45 1.22
CA TYR A 312 -16.91 27.68 1.15
C TYR A 312 -17.35 28.62 2.28
N ASN A 313 -16.42 29.46 2.70
CA ASN A 313 -16.66 30.40 3.79
C ASN A 313 -17.03 31.80 3.27
N GLU A 314 -16.83 32.10 1.98
CA GLU A 314 -17.07 33.41 1.38
C GLU A 314 -18.37 33.44 0.57
N ILE A 315 -19.28 34.35 0.92
CA ILE A 315 -20.57 34.55 0.26
C ILE A 315 -20.37 35.54 -0.89
N GLY A 316 -20.71 35.12 -2.12
CA GLY A 316 -20.46 35.91 -3.34
C GLY A 316 -18.99 35.91 -3.76
N ALA A 317 -18.63 36.82 -4.67
CA ALA A 317 -17.24 37.04 -5.07
C ALA A 317 -16.57 38.06 -4.13
N GLU A 318 -15.68 37.57 -3.27
CA GLU A 318 -14.85 38.38 -2.37
C GLU A 318 -13.35 38.06 -2.57
N GLY A 319 -12.49 38.93 -2.02
CA GLY A 319 -11.02 38.76 -2.10
C GLY A 319 -10.49 38.55 -3.52
N VAL A 320 -9.65 37.52 -3.69
CA VAL A 320 -8.96 37.23 -4.95
C VAL A 320 -9.93 36.95 -6.10
N LEU A 321 -11.04 36.25 -5.83
CA LEU A 321 -12.04 35.95 -6.86
C LEU A 321 -12.68 37.24 -7.41
N ARG A 322 -12.92 38.23 -6.55
CA ARG A 322 -13.45 39.54 -6.94
C ARG A 322 -12.45 40.33 -7.78
N ASP A 323 -11.18 40.30 -7.39
CA ASP A 323 -10.11 41.02 -8.09
C ASP A 323 -9.90 40.43 -9.50
N VAL A 324 -9.77 39.10 -9.59
CA VAL A 324 -9.58 38.38 -10.88
C VAL A 324 -10.75 38.59 -11.81
N SER A 325 -12.00 38.46 -11.33
CA SER A 325 -13.19 38.65 -12.17
C SER A 325 -13.38 40.11 -12.61
N THR A 326 -12.93 41.08 -11.81
CA THR A 326 -12.98 42.50 -12.17
C THR A 326 -11.91 42.83 -13.22
N GLU A 327 -10.68 42.38 -13.04
CA GLU A 327 -9.60 42.54 -14.02
C GLU A 327 -9.95 41.89 -15.37
N LEU A 328 -10.57 40.71 -15.33
CA LEU A 328 -11.02 39.97 -16.51
C LEU A 328 -12.02 40.79 -17.37
N ASP A 329 -13.02 41.41 -16.73
CA ASP A 329 -14.02 42.27 -17.39
C ASP A 329 -13.41 43.61 -17.87
N GLU A 330 -12.47 44.17 -17.10
CA GLU A 330 -11.82 45.44 -17.41
C GLU A 330 -10.79 45.37 -18.55
N THR A 331 -10.29 44.17 -18.86
CA THR A 331 -9.37 43.93 -20.00
C THR A 331 -9.93 44.49 -21.32
N HIS A 332 -11.25 44.46 -21.51
CA HIS A 332 -11.95 45.05 -22.66
C HIS A 332 -12.84 46.24 -22.30
N SER A 333 -12.54 46.92 -21.19
CA SER A 333 -13.35 48.04 -20.68
C SER A 333 -14.84 47.69 -20.58
N ARG A 334 -15.16 46.44 -20.19
CA ARG A 334 -16.53 45.91 -20.04
C ARG A 334 -17.36 45.85 -21.32
N LYS A 335 -16.71 45.83 -22.48
CA LYS A 335 -17.36 45.73 -23.80
C LYS A 335 -17.56 44.28 -24.27
N ASP A 336 -16.89 43.32 -23.64
CA ASP A 336 -17.16 41.91 -23.90
C ASP A 336 -18.42 41.48 -23.13
N LEU A 337 -19.52 41.31 -23.85
CA LEU A 337 -20.82 41.02 -23.25
C LEU A 337 -20.85 39.68 -22.49
N LEU A 338 -20.11 38.67 -22.97
CA LEU A 338 -20.08 37.33 -22.38
C LEU A 338 -19.33 37.36 -21.04
N ILE A 339 -18.15 37.98 -21.00
CA ILE A 339 -17.34 38.12 -19.80
C ILE A 339 -17.98 39.10 -18.80
N HIS A 340 -18.58 40.19 -19.29
CA HIS A 340 -19.30 41.12 -18.44
C HIS A 340 -20.45 40.44 -17.71
N PHE A 341 -21.19 39.58 -18.42
CA PHE A 341 -22.25 38.77 -17.84
C PHE A 341 -21.71 37.81 -16.77
N LEU A 342 -20.66 37.05 -17.08
CA LEU A 342 -20.01 36.13 -16.13
C LEU A 342 -19.60 36.84 -14.84
N ARG A 343 -18.98 38.03 -14.94
CA ARG A 343 -18.61 38.82 -13.77
C ARG A 343 -19.82 39.25 -12.95
N LYS A 344 -20.86 39.78 -13.60
CA LYS A 344 -22.09 40.23 -12.91
C LYS A 344 -22.78 39.07 -12.20
N GLN A 345 -22.88 37.92 -12.85
CA GLN A 345 -23.43 36.70 -12.26
C GLN A 345 -22.60 36.28 -11.03
N SER A 346 -21.28 36.31 -11.11
CA SER A 346 -20.39 35.98 -9.98
C SER A 346 -20.52 36.95 -8.79
N HIS A 347 -20.81 38.24 -9.04
CA HIS A 347 -20.85 39.27 -7.99
C HIS A 347 -22.24 39.43 -7.36
N VAL A 348 -23.30 39.23 -8.13
CA VAL A 348 -24.68 39.56 -7.71
C VAL A 348 -25.46 38.31 -7.30
N GLU A 349 -25.36 37.21 -8.06
CA GLU A 349 -26.15 35.98 -7.89
C GLU A 349 -25.27 34.73 -8.03
N SER A 350 -24.16 34.70 -7.28
CA SER A 350 -23.19 33.60 -7.31
C SER A 350 -23.86 32.28 -6.89
N ASN A 351 -23.62 31.23 -7.67
CA ASN A 351 -24.17 29.89 -7.45
C ASN A 351 -23.28 28.84 -8.13
N ASN A 352 -23.53 27.56 -7.83
CA ASN A 352 -22.70 26.45 -8.30
C ASN A 352 -22.71 26.21 -9.82
N LEU A 353 -23.68 26.75 -10.58
CA LEU A 353 -23.76 26.58 -12.04
C LEU A 353 -22.72 27.43 -12.79
N ILE A 354 -22.06 28.36 -12.11
CA ILE A 354 -21.07 29.24 -12.73
C ILE A 354 -19.82 28.48 -13.21
N VAL A 355 -19.52 27.33 -12.60
CA VAL A 355 -18.42 26.45 -13.02
C VAL A 355 -18.72 25.88 -14.41
N ASP A 356 -19.92 25.31 -14.58
CA ASP A 356 -20.40 24.80 -15.87
C ASP A 356 -20.48 25.93 -16.93
N PHE A 357 -20.84 27.14 -16.50
CA PHE A 357 -20.86 28.28 -17.41
C PHE A 357 -19.46 28.66 -17.93
N ILE A 358 -18.43 28.64 -17.08
CA ILE A 358 -17.05 28.86 -17.52
C ILE A 358 -16.60 27.73 -18.48
N GLU A 359 -16.96 26.48 -18.19
CA GLU A 359 -16.69 25.37 -19.13
C GLU A 359 -17.35 25.57 -20.49
N ALA A 360 -18.59 26.08 -20.50
CA ALA A 360 -19.31 26.43 -21.72
C ALA A 360 -18.62 27.58 -22.47
N ILE A 361 -18.04 28.57 -21.77
CA ILE A 361 -17.25 29.65 -22.37
C ILE A 361 -15.99 29.11 -23.04
N PHE A 362 -15.20 28.27 -22.36
CA PHE A 362 -14.02 27.64 -22.97
C PHE A 362 -14.39 26.76 -24.16
N SER A 363 -15.48 25.99 -24.05
CA SER A 363 -15.98 25.15 -25.15
C SER A 363 -16.43 26.00 -26.34
N PHE A 364 -17.11 27.12 -26.08
CA PHE A 364 -17.47 28.09 -27.10
C PHE A 364 -16.24 28.72 -27.77
N TRP A 365 -15.22 29.10 -27.00
CA TRP A 365 -13.96 29.59 -27.58
C TRP A 365 -13.29 28.51 -28.44
N LEU A 366 -13.35 27.23 -28.08
CA LEU A 366 -12.79 26.14 -28.87
C LEU A 366 -13.57 25.88 -30.17
N THR A 367 -14.91 25.82 -30.11
CA THR A 367 -15.77 25.34 -31.22
C THR A 367 -16.39 26.45 -32.05
N ARG A 368 -16.48 27.68 -31.50
CA ARG A 368 -17.29 28.80 -32.00
C ARG A 368 -18.80 28.53 -32.04
N ASP A 369 -19.26 27.45 -31.41
CA ASP A 369 -20.67 27.08 -31.35
C ASP A 369 -21.36 27.75 -30.15
N LYS A 370 -22.11 28.82 -30.41
CA LYS A 370 -22.82 29.56 -29.36
C LYS A 370 -24.02 28.82 -28.78
N THR A 371 -24.46 27.70 -29.38
CA THR A 371 -25.58 26.90 -28.82
C THR A 371 -25.23 26.33 -27.44
N LEU A 372 -23.94 26.12 -27.17
CA LEU A 372 -23.41 25.66 -25.88
C LEU A 372 -23.64 26.66 -24.73
N LEU A 373 -23.87 27.94 -25.04
CA LEU A 373 -24.11 28.99 -24.05
C LEU A 373 -25.61 29.16 -23.71
N THR A 374 -26.51 28.50 -24.46
CA THR A 374 -27.96 28.77 -24.41
C THR A 374 -28.58 28.50 -23.04
N THR A 375 -28.04 27.53 -22.31
CA THR A 375 -28.53 27.16 -20.97
C THR A 375 -28.08 28.11 -19.87
N HIS A 376 -27.11 28.99 -20.13
CA HIS A 376 -26.48 29.85 -19.12
C HIS A 376 -26.74 31.35 -19.33
N LEU A 377 -27.31 31.74 -20.47
CA LEU A 377 -27.51 33.13 -20.85
C LEU A 377 -28.96 33.41 -21.27
N PRO A 378 -29.48 34.63 -21.04
CA PRO A 378 -30.73 35.08 -21.64
C PRO A 378 -30.67 35.12 -23.17
N GLU A 379 -31.81 34.88 -23.83
CA GLU A 379 -31.88 34.83 -25.30
C GLU A 379 -31.42 36.14 -25.96
N GLU A 380 -31.68 37.28 -25.32
CA GLU A 380 -31.26 38.61 -25.79
C GLU A 380 -29.74 38.77 -25.86
N ILE A 381 -29.02 38.21 -24.88
CA ILE A 381 -27.56 38.27 -24.80
C ILE A 381 -26.95 37.31 -25.82
N ILE A 382 -27.49 36.10 -25.97
CA ILE A 382 -27.02 35.10 -26.95
C ILE A 382 -27.15 35.61 -28.40
N ARG A 383 -28.19 36.40 -28.69
CA ARG A 383 -28.36 37.02 -30.01
C ARG A 383 -27.28 38.06 -30.29
N GLN A 384 -26.79 38.76 -29.28
CA GLN A 384 -25.76 39.80 -29.39
C GLN A 384 -24.32 39.24 -29.41
N ILE A 385 -24.10 38.02 -28.89
CA ILE A 385 -22.79 37.36 -28.93
C ILE A 385 -22.44 36.98 -30.37
N GLN A 386 -21.31 37.50 -30.84
CA GLN A 386 -20.72 37.17 -32.14
C GLN A 386 -19.90 35.88 -32.06
N THR A 387 -19.87 35.08 -33.13
CA THR A 387 -19.07 33.84 -33.24
C THR A 387 -17.68 34.06 -33.87
N THR A 388 -17.41 35.28 -34.33
CA THR A 388 -16.16 35.75 -34.95
C THR A 388 -15.95 37.21 -34.54
N GLY A 389 -14.74 37.73 -34.64
CA GLY A 389 -14.41 39.11 -34.24
C GLY A 389 -13.38 39.19 -33.11
N PRO A 390 -13.10 40.42 -32.63
CA PRO A 390 -11.94 40.72 -31.79
C PRO A 390 -11.93 39.95 -30.47
N TYR A 391 -13.09 39.61 -29.93
CA TYR A 391 -13.19 38.92 -28.64
C TYR A 391 -13.11 37.39 -28.72
N ILE A 392 -13.11 36.80 -29.94
CA ILE A 392 -13.26 35.35 -30.14
C ILE A 392 -12.15 34.77 -31.01
N ASP A 393 -11.71 35.46 -32.07
CA ASP A 393 -10.84 34.85 -33.08
C ASP A 393 -9.46 34.45 -32.53
N GLU A 394 -8.86 35.28 -31.69
CA GLU A 394 -7.56 34.98 -31.08
C GLU A 394 -7.65 33.91 -29.98
N LEU A 395 -8.69 33.96 -29.14
CA LEU A 395 -8.93 32.95 -28.12
C LEU A 395 -9.25 31.58 -28.72
N ASN A 396 -9.95 31.55 -29.86
CA ASN A 396 -10.18 30.31 -30.60
C ASN A 396 -8.87 29.69 -31.11
N ARG A 397 -7.96 30.49 -31.67
CA ARG A 397 -6.62 29.99 -32.05
C ARG A 397 -5.86 29.47 -30.84
N LEU A 398 -5.87 30.23 -29.74
CA LEU A 398 -5.21 29.81 -28.49
C LEU A 398 -5.78 28.48 -27.97
N MET A 399 -7.10 28.32 -27.92
CA MET A 399 -7.76 27.09 -27.49
C MET A 399 -7.44 25.90 -28.41
N GLN A 400 -7.37 26.12 -29.72
CA GLN A 400 -6.97 25.09 -30.68
C GLN A 400 -5.51 24.64 -30.47
N GLU A 401 -4.59 25.54 -30.14
CA GLU A 401 -3.21 25.17 -29.78
C GLU A 401 -3.13 24.42 -28.44
N ILE A 402 -3.91 24.84 -27.44
CA ILE A 402 -3.96 24.16 -26.13
C ILE A 402 -4.45 22.71 -26.27
N PHE A 403 -5.49 22.47 -27.08
CA PHE A 403 -6.03 21.11 -27.28
C PHE A 403 -5.15 20.21 -28.16
N LYS A 404 -4.05 20.71 -28.73
CA LYS A 404 -3.00 19.87 -29.33
C LYS A 404 -2.04 19.30 -28.28
N LEU A 405 -2.02 19.84 -27.07
CA LEU A 405 -1.17 19.34 -25.99
C LEU A 405 -1.62 17.93 -25.58
N PRO A 406 -0.72 16.95 -25.49
CA PRO A 406 -1.10 15.56 -25.21
C PRO A 406 -1.75 15.35 -23.83
N LYS A 407 -1.56 16.30 -22.90
CA LYS A 407 -2.14 16.27 -21.54
C LYS A 407 -3.60 16.76 -21.49
N ILE A 408 -4.09 17.50 -22.50
CA ILE A 408 -5.42 18.15 -22.47
C ILE A 408 -6.33 17.49 -23.52
N ARG A 409 -7.42 16.85 -23.08
CA ARG A 409 -8.41 16.19 -23.95
C ARG A 409 -9.81 16.78 -23.82
N LYS A 410 -10.12 17.39 -22.68
CA LYS A 410 -11.39 18.04 -22.35
C LYS A 410 -11.13 19.32 -21.55
N VAL A 411 -12.11 20.22 -21.49
CA VAL A 411 -11.98 21.52 -20.80
C VAL A 411 -11.65 21.35 -19.31
N SER A 412 -12.22 20.36 -18.64
CA SER A 412 -11.92 20.10 -17.22
C SER A 412 -10.47 19.68 -16.95
N ASP A 413 -9.70 19.25 -17.95
CA ASP A 413 -8.27 18.97 -17.77
C ASP A 413 -7.45 20.25 -17.50
N LEU A 414 -7.98 21.42 -17.87
CA LEU A 414 -7.34 22.72 -17.61
C LEU A 414 -7.21 23.02 -16.11
N LEU A 415 -8.07 22.48 -15.26
CA LEU A 415 -8.02 22.65 -13.81
C LEU A 415 -6.73 22.08 -13.20
N MET A 416 -6.15 21.06 -13.83
CA MET A 416 -4.94 20.37 -13.36
C MET A 416 -3.66 20.88 -14.02
N TRP A 417 -3.77 21.86 -14.92
CA TRP A 417 -2.63 22.43 -15.62
C TRP A 417 -1.85 23.36 -14.67
N ASP A 418 -0.56 23.10 -14.48
CA ASP A 418 0.32 23.83 -13.56
C ASP A 418 0.48 25.31 -13.98
N ASP A 419 0.44 26.22 -13.00
CA ASP A 419 0.50 27.68 -13.27
C ASP A 419 1.83 28.11 -13.91
N GLY A 420 2.93 27.43 -13.59
CA GLY A 420 4.23 27.66 -14.23
C GLY A 420 4.26 27.15 -15.67
N GLU A 421 3.70 25.97 -15.93
CA GLU A 421 3.53 25.44 -17.30
C GLU A 421 2.63 26.34 -18.15
N ILE A 422 1.53 26.86 -17.58
CA ILE A 422 0.62 27.80 -18.25
C ILE A 422 1.37 29.08 -18.62
N ALA A 423 2.09 29.68 -17.66
CA ALA A 423 2.82 30.93 -17.90
C ALA A 423 3.89 30.77 -18.99
N ALA A 424 4.61 29.65 -18.99
CA ALA A 424 5.59 29.33 -20.03
C ALA A 424 4.94 29.16 -21.40
N PHE A 425 3.85 28.39 -21.48
CA PHE A 425 3.12 28.18 -22.74
C PHE A 425 2.57 29.49 -23.32
N LEU A 426 1.94 30.33 -22.50
CA LEU A 426 1.41 31.62 -22.94
C LEU A 426 2.52 32.60 -23.36
N ALA A 427 3.71 32.50 -22.77
CA ALA A 427 4.87 33.29 -23.20
C ALA A 427 5.34 32.92 -24.62
N ASP A 428 5.21 31.64 -25.00
CA ASP A 428 5.58 31.12 -26.32
C ASP A 428 4.54 31.44 -27.41
N CYS A 429 3.27 31.64 -27.04
CA CYS A 429 2.20 32.08 -27.96
C CYS A 429 2.29 33.56 -28.35
N ARG A 430 3.42 33.99 -28.95
CA ARG A 430 3.69 35.40 -29.33
C ARG A 430 2.75 35.94 -30.43
N GLU A 431 2.10 35.05 -31.17
CA GLU A 431 1.14 35.39 -32.24
C GLU A 431 -0.23 35.84 -31.70
N ILE A 432 -0.49 35.65 -30.40
CA ILE A 432 -1.71 36.07 -29.72
C ILE A 432 -1.44 37.38 -28.96
N ALA A 433 -2.36 38.35 -29.07
CA ALA A 433 -2.21 39.64 -28.40
C ALA A 433 -2.05 39.47 -26.88
N GLY A 434 -1.21 40.32 -26.27
CA GLY A 434 -0.96 40.30 -24.82
C GLY A 434 -2.24 40.34 -23.97
N PRO A 435 -3.22 41.22 -24.27
CA PRO A 435 -4.49 41.27 -23.56
C PRO A 435 -5.29 39.96 -23.63
N GLU A 436 -5.33 39.26 -24.77
CA GLU A 436 -6.08 38.00 -24.91
C GLU A 436 -5.41 36.84 -24.16
N ARG A 437 -4.07 36.80 -24.14
CA ARG A 437 -3.32 35.84 -23.30
C ARG A 437 -3.62 36.04 -21.83
N ARG A 438 -3.61 37.30 -21.36
CA ARG A 438 -3.95 37.66 -19.99
C ARG A 438 -5.41 37.34 -19.67
N ARG A 439 -6.32 37.58 -20.61
CA ARG A 439 -7.75 37.26 -20.47
C ARG A 439 -7.99 35.76 -20.31
N PHE A 440 -7.33 34.91 -21.11
CA PHE A 440 -7.38 33.46 -20.94
C PHE A 440 -6.84 33.04 -19.57
N GLU A 441 -5.67 33.56 -19.17
CA GLU A 441 -5.06 33.29 -17.86
C GLU A 441 -5.99 33.65 -16.70
N LEU A 442 -6.63 34.84 -16.76
CA LEU A 442 -7.57 35.30 -15.74
C LEU A 442 -8.85 34.45 -15.70
N LEU A 443 -9.40 34.04 -16.86
CA LEU A 443 -10.56 33.15 -16.87
C LEU A 443 -10.21 31.77 -16.31
N LEU A 444 -9.02 31.24 -16.64
CA LEU A 444 -8.55 29.97 -16.09
C LEU A 444 -8.31 30.05 -14.58
N ARG A 445 -7.77 31.17 -14.10
CA ARG A 445 -7.63 31.42 -12.66
C ARG A 445 -8.98 31.54 -11.97
N MET A 446 -9.93 32.24 -12.58
CA MET A 446 -11.31 32.32 -12.10
C MET A 446 -11.98 30.92 -12.07
N TYR A 447 -11.73 30.09 -13.08
CA TYR A 447 -12.20 28.70 -13.15
C TYR A 447 -11.66 27.87 -11.98
N LYS A 448 -10.35 27.92 -11.71
CA LYS A 448 -9.73 27.22 -10.58
C LYS A 448 -10.30 27.67 -9.22
N LEU A 449 -10.48 28.98 -9.02
CA LEU A 449 -11.04 29.52 -7.76
C LEU A 449 -12.50 29.13 -7.55
N LEU A 450 -13.33 29.17 -8.60
CA LEU A 450 -14.74 28.78 -8.52
C LEU A 450 -14.91 27.26 -8.39
N ASP A 451 -14.07 26.47 -9.06
CA ASP A 451 -14.01 25.02 -8.88
C ASP A 451 -13.63 24.69 -7.43
N GLN A 452 -12.62 25.33 -6.84
CA GLN A 452 -12.28 25.16 -5.42
C GLN A 452 -13.39 25.59 -4.46
N LYS A 453 -14.20 26.57 -4.87
CA LYS A 453 -15.32 27.09 -4.07
C LYS A 453 -16.48 26.10 -4.04
N TYR A 454 -16.92 25.61 -5.19
CA TYR A 454 -18.14 24.79 -5.32
C TYR A 454 -17.87 23.29 -5.39
N ASN A 455 -16.67 22.88 -5.80
CA ASN A 455 -16.22 21.50 -5.86
C ASN A 455 -15.10 21.23 -4.84
N LEU A 456 -14.94 19.96 -4.45
CA LEU A 456 -14.02 19.55 -3.39
C LEU A 456 -12.61 19.20 -3.92
N GLY A 457 -12.10 19.94 -4.91
CA GLY A 457 -10.82 19.68 -5.56
C GLY A 457 -9.58 19.78 -4.66
N THR A 458 -8.42 19.30 -5.14
CA THR A 458 -7.13 19.28 -4.41
C THR A 458 -6.16 20.42 -4.78
N GLN A 459 -6.57 21.32 -5.68
CA GLN A 459 -5.72 22.42 -6.16
C GLN A 459 -5.42 23.39 -5.00
N GLU A 460 -4.15 23.78 -4.85
CA GLU A 460 -3.68 24.75 -3.83
C GLU A 460 -3.90 24.33 -2.36
N LEU A 461 -4.02 23.03 -2.08
CA LEU A 461 -4.31 22.50 -0.74
C LEU A 461 -3.35 22.98 0.36
N ARG A 462 -2.06 23.23 0.05
CA ARG A 462 -1.09 23.79 1.03
C ARG A 462 -1.54 25.15 1.58
N PHE A 463 -2.02 26.04 0.71
CA PHE A 463 -2.50 27.36 1.12
C PHE A 463 -3.74 27.24 2.01
N GLN A 464 -4.65 26.33 1.67
CA GLN A 464 -5.85 26.07 2.47
C GLN A 464 -5.53 25.48 3.85
N LEU A 465 -4.55 24.57 3.93
CA LEU A 465 -4.10 24.02 5.20
C LEU A 465 -3.45 25.09 6.09
N GLN A 466 -2.66 26.00 5.51
CA GLN A 466 -2.13 27.17 6.24
C GLN A 466 -3.26 28.10 6.70
N GLN A 467 -4.27 28.34 5.87
CA GLN A 467 -5.42 29.15 6.25
C GLN A 467 -6.23 28.49 7.37
N ALA A 468 -6.42 27.17 7.34
CA ALA A 468 -7.11 26.39 8.36
C ALA A 468 -6.35 26.41 9.70
N ALA A 469 -5.02 26.27 9.67
CA ALA A 469 -4.15 26.40 10.84
C ALA A 469 -4.34 27.77 11.52
N ASN A 470 -4.31 28.84 10.72
CA ASN A 470 -4.53 30.22 11.20
C ASN A 470 -5.98 30.53 11.61
N SER A 471 -6.94 29.65 11.29
CA SER A 471 -8.39 29.91 11.42
C SER A 471 -9.11 29.04 12.44
N GLY A 472 -8.41 28.22 13.23
CA GLY A 472 -9.00 27.45 14.33
C GLY A 472 -8.66 25.96 14.39
N PHE A 473 -7.73 25.47 13.55
CA PHE A 473 -7.24 24.09 13.55
C PHE A 473 -5.70 24.05 13.66
N PRO A 474 -5.10 24.47 14.79
CA PRO A 474 -3.65 24.56 14.94
C PRO A 474 -2.93 23.22 14.74
N GLU A 475 -3.64 22.09 14.96
CA GLU A 475 -3.09 20.75 14.75
C GLU A 475 -2.66 20.50 13.28
N VAL A 476 -3.21 21.25 12.33
CA VAL A 476 -2.87 21.18 10.90
C VAL A 476 -1.42 21.61 10.61
N GLU A 477 -0.78 22.40 11.48
CA GLU A 477 0.65 22.74 11.31
C GLU A 477 1.54 21.51 11.35
N THR A 478 1.21 20.53 12.19
CA THR A 478 1.96 19.27 12.27
C THR A 478 1.82 18.44 11.00
N LEU A 479 0.65 18.49 10.36
CA LEU A 479 0.40 17.85 9.07
C LEU A 479 1.21 18.52 7.95
N LEU A 480 1.31 19.86 7.94
CA LEU A 480 2.10 20.58 6.95
C LEU A 480 3.58 20.15 6.98
N ALA A 481 4.17 19.99 8.17
CA ALA A 481 5.54 19.48 8.31
C ALA A 481 5.68 18.02 7.83
N ALA A 482 4.67 17.17 8.09
CA ALA A 482 4.69 15.78 7.64
C ALA A 482 4.58 15.64 6.11
N LEU A 483 3.89 16.58 5.43
CA LEU A 483 3.75 16.62 3.97
C LEU A 483 5.05 16.97 3.22
N ASP A 484 6.11 17.39 3.93
CA ASP A 484 7.45 17.57 3.36
C ASP A 484 8.29 16.28 3.38
N SER A 485 7.78 15.19 3.95
CA SER A 485 8.40 13.86 3.89
C SER A 485 8.23 13.22 2.51
N ASP A 486 9.17 12.37 2.10
CA ASP A 486 9.03 11.50 0.90
C ASP A 486 8.38 10.15 1.21
N ASP A 487 8.12 9.82 2.49
CA ASP A 487 7.53 8.54 2.89
C ASP A 487 5.99 8.57 2.85
N THR A 488 5.42 7.84 1.89
CA THR A 488 3.98 7.65 1.71
C THR A 488 3.30 7.14 2.98
N PHE A 489 3.94 6.24 3.75
CA PHE A 489 3.32 5.68 4.95
C PHE A 489 3.21 6.73 6.07
N THR A 490 4.26 7.51 6.30
CA THR A 490 4.28 8.61 7.26
C THR A 490 3.26 9.70 6.91
N ILE A 491 3.23 10.14 5.65
CA ILE A 491 2.27 11.15 5.18
C ILE A 491 0.83 10.67 5.38
N LEU A 492 0.52 9.45 4.94
CA LEU A 492 -0.83 8.90 5.04
C LEU A 492 -1.25 8.72 6.51
N THR A 493 -0.32 8.32 7.38
CA THR A 493 -0.59 8.21 8.83
C THR A 493 -0.99 9.57 9.41
N ALA A 494 -0.21 10.62 9.12
CA ALA A 494 -0.51 11.98 9.58
C ALA A 494 -1.85 12.51 9.01
N LEU A 495 -2.16 12.22 7.74
CA LEU A 495 -3.45 12.57 7.14
C LEU A 495 -4.62 11.87 7.84
N LEU A 496 -4.49 10.57 8.12
CA LEU A 496 -5.52 9.80 8.82
C LEU A 496 -5.69 10.25 10.27
N ASP A 497 -4.60 10.59 10.98
CA ASP A 497 -4.65 11.16 12.34
C ASP A 497 -5.46 12.47 12.35
N GLN A 498 -5.20 13.35 11.38
CA GLN A 498 -5.94 14.61 11.25
C GLN A 498 -7.42 14.38 10.90
N LEU A 499 -7.71 13.48 9.95
CA LEU A 499 -9.09 13.12 9.58
C LEU A 499 -9.88 12.51 10.74
N GLU A 500 -9.24 11.68 11.57
CA GLU A 500 -9.85 11.15 12.80
C GLU A 500 -10.17 12.26 13.81
N SER A 501 -9.29 13.25 13.96
CA SER A 501 -9.52 14.43 14.79
C SER A 501 -10.72 15.25 14.29
N LEU A 502 -10.78 15.53 12.98
CA LEU A 502 -11.89 16.26 12.36
C LEU A 502 -13.22 15.52 12.49
N LYS A 503 -13.21 14.18 12.35
CA LYS A 503 -14.41 13.37 12.61
C LYS A 503 -14.90 13.51 14.05
N LYS A 504 -13.99 13.53 15.04
CA LYS A 504 -14.37 13.74 16.46
C LYS A 504 -15.03 15.10 16.67
N ILE A 505 -14.52 16.15 16.03
CA ILE A 505 -15.14 17.49 16.07
C ILE A 505 -16.53 17.45 15.43
N THR A 506 -16.64 16.86 14.24
CA THR A 506 -17.90 16.77 13.49
C THR A 506 -18.99 16.01 14.26
N LEU A 507 -18.62 14.97 15.01
CA LEU A 507 -19.54 14.16 15.82
C LEU A 507 -19.64 14.61 17.30
N ALA A 508 -19.01 15.72 17.67
CA ALA A 508 -19.04 16.22 19.03
C ALA A 508 -20.47 16.59 19.46
N LYS A 509 -20.83 16.28 20.71
CA LYS A 509 -22.12 16.68 21.29
C LYS A 509 -22.18 18.19 21.57
N GLU A 510 -21.04 18.84 21.68
CA GLU A 510 -20.94 20.29 21.86
C GLU A 510 -21.42 21.02 20.59
N GLU A 511 -22.14 22.12 20.78
CA GLU A 511 -22.48 23.07 19.71
C GLU A 511 -21.49 24.23 19.76
N PHE A 512 -20.93 24.60 18.60
CA PHE A 512 -20.02 25.74 18.51
C PHE A 512 -20.75 26.96 17.93
N GLU A 513 -20.36 28.15 18.39
CA GLU A 513 -20.93 29.41 17.93
C GLU A 513 -20.57 29.69 16.45
N ALA A 514 -21.57 30.00 15.63
CA ALA A 514 -21.38 30.41 14.25
C ALA A 514 -20.98 31.89 14.17
N LYS A 515 -19.91 32.20 13.43
CA LYS A 515 -19.46 33.56 13.12
C LYS A 515 -19.96 33.98 11.75
N GLU A 516 -20.78 35.03 11.71
CA GLU A 516 -21.44 35.50 10.50
C GLU A 516 -21.15 36.99 10.26
N ASP A 517 -20.20 37.29 9.37
CA ASP A 517 -19.86 38.65 8.95
C ASP A 517 -20.54 38.95 7.60
N ILE A 518 -21.88 39.05 7.58
CA ILE A 518 -22.70 39.15 6.37
C ILE A 518 -23.24 40.58 6.19
N TYR A 519 -22.99 41.18 5.02
CA TYR A 519 -23.35 42.56 4.68
C TYR A 519 -24.35 42.61 3.52
N TYR A 520 -25.33 43.51 3.62
CA TYR A 520 -26.33 43.78 2.59
C TYR A 520 -26.05 45.13 1.91
N LYS A 521 -25.73 45.11 0.61
CA LYS A 521 -25.52 46.33 -0.18
C LYS A 521 -26.86 46.87 -0.70
N ARG A 522 -27.19 48.13 -0.36
CA ARG A 522 -28.31 48.86 -0.99
C ARG A 522 -27.83 49.48 -2.30
N HIS A 523 -28.13 48.89 -3.45
CA HIS A 523 -28.04 49.62 -4.73
C HIS A 523 -29.39 50.28 -4.98
N VAL A 524 -29.38 51.58 -5.32
CA VAL A 524 -30.57 52.43 -5.56
C VAL A 524 -31.01 52.39 -7.04
N ALA A 525 -30.37 51.56 -7.86
CA ALA A 525 -30.76 51.32 -9.25
C ALA A 525 -30.76 49.82 -9.52
N VAL A 526 -31.95 49.27 -9.79
CA VAL A 526 -32.32 47.86 -10.02
C VAL A 526 -32.39 47.03 -8.73
N ASP A 527 -33.57 46.45 -8.47
CA ASP A 527 -34.06 45.80 -7.24
C ASP A 527 -33.37 44.48 -6.82
N ILE A 528 -32.05 44.32 -7.04
CA ILE A 528 -31.33 43.08 -6.68
C ILE A 528 -30.47 43.31 -5.42
N PRO A 529 -30.90 42.82 -4.23
CA PRO A 529 -30.13 42.95 -3.00
C PRO A 529 -28.88 42.05 -3.03
N SER A 530 -27.70 42.63 -3.30
CA SER A 530 -26.44 41.89 -3.27
C SER A 530 -25.97 41.66 -1.82
N VAL A 531 -25.76 40.40 -1.45
CA VAL A 531 -25.23 39.97 -0.14
C VAL A 531 -23.80 39.47 -0.32
N TYR A 532 -22.90 39.88 0.57
CA TYR A 532 -21.51 39.42 0.59
C TYR A 532 -21.04 39.31 2.04
N GLY A 533 -20.07 38.44 2.30
CA GLY A 533 -19.60 38.24 3.67
C GLY A 533 -18.93 36.90 3.89
N ARG A 534 -18.78 36.53 5.17
CA ARG A 534 -18.21 35.23 5.56
C ARG A 534 -19.08 34.50 6.57
N TYR A 535 -19.18 33.18 6.40
CA TYR A 535 -19.78 32.25 7.35
C TYR A 535 -18.73 31.26 7.85
N ARG A 536 -18.64 31.06 9.17
CA ARG A 536 -17.76 30.05 9.78
C ARG A 536 -18.43 29.40 10.98
N GLU A 537 -18.36 28.08 11.05
CA GLU A 537 -18.72 27.30 12.23
C GLU A 537 -17.80 26.08 12.29
N ARG A 538 -17.41 25.66 13.50
CA ARG A 538 -16.32 24.71 13.69
C ARG A 538 -16.60 23.32 13.12
N LYS A 539 -17.81 22.76 13.27
CA LYS A 539 -18.16 21.45 12.69
C LYS A 539 -18.27 21.53 11.17
N PHE A 540 -18.86 22.60 10.66
CA PHE A 540 -18.94 22.88 9.23
C PHE A 540 -17.56 22.99 8.58
N ASP A 541 -16.66 23.79 9.17
CA ASP A 541 -15.27 23.93 8.72
C ASP A 541 -14.51 22.60 8.83
N ALA A 542 -14.75 21.82 9.88
CA ALA A 542 -14.13 20.50 10.04
C ALA A 542 -14.58 19.52 8.94
N LEU A 543 -15.87 19.51 8.59
CA LEU A 543 -16.39 18.68 7.51
C LEU A 543 -15.85 19.12 6.13
N SER A 544 -15.80 20.44 5.91
CA SER A 544 -15.21 21.09 4.74
C SER A 544 -13.74 20.68 4.54
N LEU A 545 -12.95 20.71 5.62
CA LEU A 545 -11.55 20.29 5.61
C LEU A 545 -11.40 18.76 5.45
N THR A 546 -12.30 17.98 6.05
CA THR A 546 -12.33 16.51 5.94
C THR A 546 -12.37 16.07 4.48
N PHE A 547 -13.26 16.64 3.66
CA PHE A 547 -13.38 16.24 2.26
C PHE A 547 -12.13 16.56 1.43
N ARG A 548 -11.49 17.70 1.68
CA ARG A 548 -10.26 18.10 0.99
C ARG A 548 -9.09 17.20 1.37
N LEU A 549 -8.97 16.88 2.65
CA LEU A 549 -7.95 15.96 3.15
C LEU A 549 -8.19 14.51 2.70
N GLU A 550 -9.43 14.06 2.56
CA GLU A 550 -9.75 12.75 1.99
C GLU A 550 -9.29 12.61 0.55
N ASN A 551 -9.49 13.65 -0.26
CA ASN A 551 -9.03 13.63 -1.65
C ASN A 551 -7.51 13.58 -1.75
N LEU A 552 -6.79 14.29 -0.88
CA LEU A 552 -5.33 14.14 -0.77
C LEU A 552 -4.94 12.74 -0.28
N ALA A 553 -5.59 12.23 0.76
CA ALA A 553 -5.29 10.92 1.33
C ALA A 553 -5.58 9.78 0.33
N ASN A 554 -6.60 9.89 -0.52
CA ASN A 554 -6.88 8.94 -1.60
C ASN A 554 -5.69 8.82 -2.57
N LEU A 555 -5.01 9.92 -2.91
CA LEU A 555 -3.80 9.87 -3.75
C LEU A 555 -2.67 9.04 -3.10
N TYR A 556 -2.53 9.13 -1.77
CA TYR A 556 -1.53 8.34 -1.04
C TYR A 556 -1.98 6.90 -0.77
N LEU A 557 -3.29 6.65 -0.57
CA LEU A 557 -3.87 5.31 -0.51
C LEU A 557 -3.66 4.57 -1.84
N GLU A 558 -3.77 5.25 -2.98
CA GLU A 558 -3.47 4.68 -4.29
C GLU A 558 -1.99 4.27 -4.44
N LYS A 559 -1.07 5.07 -3.89
CA LYS A 559 0.37 4.77 -3.88
C LYS A 559 0.76 3.69 -2.87
N LEU A 560 -0.04 3.47 -1.83
CA LEU A 560 0.27 2.59 -0.70
C LEU A 560 0.63 1.15 -1.10
N PRO A 561 -0.08 0.47 -2.04
CA PRO A 561 0.26 -0.87 -2.49
C PRO A 561 1.68 -1.00 -3.07
N ALA A 562 2.19 0.05 -3.73
CA ALA A 562 3.53 0.04 -4.32
C ALA A 562 4.65 0.04 -3.25
N THR A 563 4.33 0.40 -2.01
CA THR A 563 5.28 0.35 -0.87
C THR A 563 5.55 -1.07 -0.37
N VAL A 564 4.84 -2.08 -0.89
CA VAL A 564 5.02 -3.49 -0.55
C VAL A 564 5.30 -4.28 -1.81
N ASN A 565 6.40 -5.06 -1.82
CA ASN A 565 6.68 -5.97 -2.93
C ASN A 565 5.73 -7.18 -2.87
N LEU A 566 4.68 -7.13 -3.70
CA LEU A 566 3.71 -8.21 -3.89
C LEU A 566 4.05 -9.12 -5.08
N THR A 567 5.31 -9.19 -5.52
CA THR A 567 5.73 -10.14 -6.57
C THR A 567 5.49 -11.58 -6.11
N PHE A 568 5.86 -11.85 -4.86
CA PHE A 568 5.50 -13.04 -4.10
C PHE A 568 5.44 -12.67 -2.62
N ILE A 569 4.71 -13.46 -1.85
CA ILE A 569 4.37 -13.19 -0.46
C ILE A 569 4.95 -14.30 0.41
N THR A 570 5.74 -13.89 1.40
CA THR A 570 6.26 -14.73 2.48
C THR A 570 5.76 -14.19 3.83
N ARG A 571 6.13 -14.84 4.94
CA ARG A 571 5.76 -14.35 6.29
C ARG A 571 6.27 -12.94 6.55
N ALA A 572 7.47 -12.60 6.06
CA ALA A 572 8.03 -11.26 6.19
C ALA A 572 7.20 -10.22 5.42
N THR A 573 6.63 -10.59 4.27
CA THR A 573 5.72 -9.74 3.50
C THR A 573 4.41 -9.49 4.25
N PHE A 574 3.86 -10.49 4.95
CA PHE A 574 2.62 -10.31 5.71
C PHE A 574 2.71 -9.26 6.80
N ILE A 575 3.86 -9.13 7.48
CA ILE A 575 4.08 -8.08 8.49
C ILE A 575 3.89 -6.68 7.87
N ARG A 576 4.33 -6.48 6.61
CA ARG A 576 4.15 -5.22 5.89
C ARG A 576 2.70 -5.04 5.44
N ILE A 577 2.09 -6.08 4.91
CA ILE A 577 0.68 -6.09 4.50
C ILE A 577 -0.21 -5.70 5.69
N ILE A 578 -0.01 -6.30 6.86
CA ILE A 578 -0.73 -5.98 8.10
C ILE A 578 -0.67 -4.48 8.40
N LYS A 579 0.54 -3.89 8.38
CA LYS A 579 0.72 -2.45 8.63
C LYS A 579 -0.09 -1.58 7.65
N ARG A 580 -0.19 -1.98 6.37
CA ARG A 580 -0.92 -1.23 5.33
C ARG A 580 -2.44 -1.44 5.43
N LEU A 581 -2.89 -2.67 5.69
CA LEU A 581 -4.31 -2.98 5.89
C LEU A 581 -4.91 -2.14 7.03
N ARG A 582 -4.16 -1.91 8.12
CA ARG A 582 -4.61 -1.03 9.21
C ARG A 582 -4.95 0.38 8.73
N LEU A 583 -4.17 0.97 7.82
CA LEU A 583 -4.43 2.32 7.30
C LEU A 583 -5.72 2.34 6.47
N TYR A 584 -6.00 1.30 5.68
CA TYR A 584 -7.28 1.19 4.97
C TYR A 584 -8.47 1.04 5.92
N LEU A 585 -8.35 0.22 6.96
CA LEU A 585 -9.42 0.06 7.96
C LEU A 585 -9.69 1.37 8.71
N ARG A 586 -8.63 2.15 9.01
CA ARG A 586 -8.77 3.51 9.55
C ARG A 586 -9.50 4.44 8.59
N ALA A 587 -9.18 4.40 7.29
CA ALA A 587 -9.87 5.18 6.26
C ALA A 587 -11.37 4.86 6.20
N LEU A 588 -11.75 3.59 6.23
CA LEU A 588 -13.16 3.18 6.30
C LEU A 588 -13.84 3.67 7.58
N ALA A 589 -13.15 3.55 8.72
CA ALA A 589 -13.67 4.03 9.99
C ALA A 589 -13.90 5.55 9.97
N ILE A 590 -13.03 6.34 9.33
CA ILE A 590 -13.23 7.78 9.12
C ILE A 590 -14.51 8.06 8.32
N ASP A 591 -14.88 7.21 7.37
CA ASP A 591 -16.12 7.34 6.59
C ASP A 591 -17.38 6.85 7.34
N GLY A 592 -17.22 6.40 8.59
CA GLY A 592 -18.31 5.86 9.40
C GLY A 592 -18.66 4.40 9.09
N ILE A 593 -17.78 3.70 8.37
CA ILE A 593 -17.95 2.30 8.00
C ILE A 593 -17.24 1.42 9.02
N SER A 594 -17.98 0.52 9.65
CA SER A 594 -17.46 -0.52 10.54
C SER A 594 -17.85 -1.91 10.07
N SER A 595 -16.93 -2.87 10.15
CA SER A 595 -17.16 -4.28 9.82
C SER A 595 -16.45 -5.20 10.81
N ARG A 596 -17.25 -5.86 11.67
CA ARG A 596 -16.76 -6.84 12.64
C ARG A 596 -16.05 -8.02 11.95
N ARG A 597 -16.49 -8.38 10.74
CA ARG A 597 -15.88 -9.45 9.95
C ARG A 597 -14.46 -9.10 9.53
N LEU A 598 -14.25 -7.90 8.97
CA LEU A 598 -12.90 -7.43 8.61
C LEU A 598 -11.99 -7.36 9.84
N GLU A 599 -12.48 -6.82 10.95
CA GLU A 599 -11.73 -6.77 12.21
C GLU A 599 -11.32 -8.17 12.69
N THR A 600 -12.22 -9.16 12.61
CA THR A 600 -11.95 -10.54 13.02
C THR A 600 -10.84 -11.17 12.17
N TYR A 601 -10.93 -11.06 10.85
CA TYR A 601 -9.91 -11.61 9.95
C TYR A 601 -8.59 -10.85 10.03
N MET A 602 -8.63 -9.54 10.28
CA MET A 602 -7.45 -8.75 10.57
C MET A 602 -6.75 -9.22 11.85
N ALA A 603 -7.49 -9.48 12.92
CA ALA A 603 -6.96 -10.01 14.17
C ALA A 603 -6.37 -11.43 14.01
N LEU A 604 -7.01 -12.29 13.21
CA LEU A 604 -6.46 -13.59 12.84
C LEU A 604 -5.13 -13.43 12.07
N LEU A 605 -5.05 -12.49 11.14
CA LEU A 605 -3.81 -12.22 10.40
C LEU A 605 -2.69 -11.73 11.32
N GLU A 606 -3.00 -10.85 12.27
CA GLU A 606 -2.01 -10.32 13.22
C GLU A 606 -1.46 -11.41 14.14
N THR A 607 -2.34 -12.20 14.73
CA THR A 607 -1.97 -13.29 15.65
C THR A 607 -1.27 -14.45 14.94
N SER A 608 -1.54 -14.66 13.63
CA SER A 608 -0.85 -15.70 12.84
C SER A 608 0.67 -15.52 12.80
N SER A 609 1.15 -14.27 12.90
CA SER A 609 2.56 -13.93 12.79
C SER A 609 3.42 -14.45 13.95
N ASP A 610 2.82 -14.84 15.08
CA ASP A 610 3.49 -15.42 16.25
C ASP A 610 3.34 -16.95 16.35
N ILE A 611 2.49 -17.55 15.51
CA ILE A 611 2.23 -18.99 15.53
C ILE A 611 3.30 -19.71 14.70
N LYS A 612 3.99 -20.70 15.31
CA LYS A 612 5.11 -21.40 14.66
C LYS A 612 4.70 -22.32 13.51
N ARG A 613 3.49 -22.88 13.55
CA ARG A 613 2.97 -23.82 12.55
C ARG A 613 1.68 -23.28 11.92
N PHE A 614 1.80 -22.12 11.27
CA PHE A 614 0.69 -21.50 10.55
C PHE A 614 0.92 -21.72 9.05
N SER A 615 0.00 -22.44 8.40
CA SER A 615 0.18 -22.91 7.03
C SER A 615 -0.13 -21.81 6.01
N PHE A 616 0.40 -21.98 4.80
CA PHE A 616 0.08 -21.12 3.67
C PHE A 616 -1.43 -21.06 3.37
N THR A 617 -2.13 -22.19 3.44
CA THR A 617 -3.57 -22.28 3.18
C THR A 617 -4.41 -21.52 4.20
N GLN A 618 -3.98 -21.46 5.47
CA GLN A 618 -4.66 -20.67 6.49
C GLN A 618 -4.54 -19.16 6.20
N TYR A 619 -3.40 -18.69 5.69
CA TYR A 619 -3.29 -17.29 5.23
C TYR A 619 -4.26 -17.03 4.06
N LEU A 620 -4.36 -17.95 3.10
CA LEU A 620 -5.28 -17.81 1.98
C LEU A 620 -6.75 -17.70 2.44
N ASP A 621 -7.16 -18.51 3.43
CA ASP A 621 -8.51 -18.45 4.00
C ASP A 621 -8.79 -17.11 4.70
N ILE A 622 -7.79 -16.55 5.39
CA ILE A 622 -7.90 -15.20 5.98
C ILE A 622 -8.16 -14.15 4.90
N PHE A 623 -7.41 -14.16 3.79
CA PHE A 623 -7.58 -13.17 2.72
C PHE A 623 -8.91 -13.34 1.96
N ARG A 624 -9.41 -14.57 1.82
CA ARG A 624 -10.77 -14.82 1.32
C ARG A 624 -11.83 -14.23 2.26
N GLY A 625 -11.65 -14.43 3.57
CA GLY A 625 -12.49 -13.83 4.60
C GLY A 625 -12.48 -12.29 4.60
N LEU A 626 -11.31 -11.68 4.36
CA LEU A 626 -11.19 -10.23 4.17
C LEU A 626 -11.91 -9.75 2.91
N SER A 627 -11.77 -10.46 1.77
CA SER A 627 -12.49 -10.14 0.53
C SER A 627 -14.01 -10.20 0.73
N GLU A 628 -14.51 -11.24 1.40
CA GLU A 628 -15.94 -11.33 1.75
C GLU A 628 -16.37 -10.21 2.69
N GLY A 629 -15.52 -9.81 3.65
CA GLY A 629 -15.79 -8.67 4.51
C GLY A 629 -15.93 -7.33 3.78
N VAL A 630 -15.20 -7.14 2.67
CA VAL A 630 -15.38 -5.96 1.79
C VAL A 630 -16.71 -6.02 1.05
N LYS A 631 -17.09 -7.19 0.53
CA LYS A 631 -18.41 -7.39 -0.11
C LYS A 631 -19.56 -7.13 0.87
N ASP A 632 -19.43 -7.56 2.12
CA ASP A 632 -20.41 -7.32 3.17
C ASP A 632 -20.57 -5.81 3.47
N ILE A 633 -19.48 -5.03 3.43
CA ILE A 633 -19.53 -3.57 3.55
C ILE A 633 -20.31 -2.95 2.40
N ILE A 634 -19.97 -3.31 1.16
CA ILE A 634 -20.64 -2.79 -0.04
C ILE A 634 -22.15 -3.07 0.05
N TYR A 635 -22.51 -4.30 0.42
CA TYR A 635 -23.90 -4.68 0.59
C TYR A 635 -24.60 -3.87 1.71
N THR A 636 -23.98 -3.77 2.89
CA THR A 636 -24.62 -3.18 4.07
C THR A 636 -24.79 -1.66 3.96
N TYR A 637 -23.75 -0.94 3.50
CA TYR A 637 -23.73 0.53 3.50
C TYR A 637 -24.21 1.15 2.19
N TYR A 638 -24.29 0.39 1.09
CA TYR A 638 -24.64 0.93 -0.22
C TYR A 638 -25.83 0.19 -0.83
N THR A 639 -25.67 -1.10 -1.14
CA THR A 639 -26.71 -1.84 -1.87
C THR A 639 -28.02 -1.90 -1.07
N ASN A 640 -27.99 -2.40 0.16
CA ASN A 640 -29.18 -2.57 0.99
C ASN A 640 -29.89 -1.25 1.33
N ILE A 641 -29.13 -0.15 1.48
CA ILE A 641 -29.67 1.17 1.84
C ILE A 641 -30.34 1.87 0.65
N HIS A 642 -29.83 1.68 -0.58
CA HIS A 642 -30.30 2.42 -1.75
C HIS A 642 -31.19 1.61 -2.70
N GLN A 643 -31.04 0.29 -2.78
CA GLN A 643 -31.67 -0.55 -3.82
C GLN A 643 -33.20 -0.40 -3.90
N ASN A 644 -33.89 -0.42 -2.75
CA ASN A 644 -35.35 -0.29 -2.73
C ASN A 644 -35.82 1.13 -3.09
N ASN A 645 -35.05 2.15 -2.77
CA ASN A 645 -35.38 3.52 -3.14
C ASN A 645 -35.13 3.79 -4.63
N LEU A 646 -34.06 3.22 -5.20
CA LEU A 646 -33.72 3.38 -6.61
C LEU A 646 -34.85 2.90 -7.54
N SER A 647 -35.48 1.76 -7.21
CA SER A 647 -36.60 1.22 -7.99
C SER A 647 -37.85 2.12 -7.95
N ILE A 648 -38.04 2.87 -6.87
CA ILE A 648 -39.15 3.83 -6.73
C ILE A 648 -38.83 5.18 -7.37
N LEU A 649 -37.61 5.68 -7.18
CA LEU A 649 -37.23 7.05 -7.51
C LEU A 649 -36.82 7.25 -8.96
N ILE A 650 -36.14 6.29 -9.59
CA ILE A 650 -35.73 6.42 -11.00
C ILE A 650 -36.93 6.73 -11.92
N PRO A 651 -38.08 6.03 -11.80
CA PRO A 651 -39.29 6.38 -12.54
C PRO A 651 -39.85 7.77 -12.19
N GLN A 652 -39.74 8.21 -10.93
CA GLN A 652 -40.23 9.53 -10.51
C GLN A 652 -39.35 10.69 -10.98
N ILE A 653 -38.05 10.48 -11.13
CA ILE A 653 -37.10 11.48 -11.64
C ILE A 653 -37.40 11.75 -13.11
N GLY A 654 -37.51 10.70 -13.93
CA GLY A 654 -37.77 10.85 -15.36
C GLY A 654 -36.60 11.46 -16.16
N LEU A 655 -36.68 11.39 -17.48
CA LEU A 655 -35.60 11.84 -18.39
C LEU A 655 -35.31 13.35 -18.28
N GLU A 656 -36.36 14.14 -18.09
CA GLU A 656 -36.27 15.61 -18.11
C GLU A 656 -35.41 16.14 -16.96
N ASN A 657 -35.46 15.49 -15.79
CA ASN A 657 -34.79 15.94 -14.57
C ASN A 657 -33.43 15.27 -14.34
N LEU A 658 -32.98 14.35 -15.22
CA LEU A 658 -31.68 13.69 -15.08
C LEU A 658 -30.52 14.62 -15.49
N LEU A 659 -29.40 14.54 -14.78
CA LEU A 659 -28.16 15.19 -15.18
C LEU A 659 -27.67 14.66 -16.55
N PRO A 660 -27.02 15.49 -17.38
CA PRO A 660 -26.58 15.12 -18.74
C PRO A 660 -25.81 13.80 -18.81
N LYS A 661 -24.91 13.55 -17.84
CA LYS A 661 -24.09 12.32 -17.77
C LYS A 661 -24.91 11.03 -17.59
N TYR A 662 -26.13 11.11 -17.05
CA TYR A 662 -27.02 9.96 -16.85
C TYR A 662 -28.07 9.82 -17.95
N LYS A 663 -28.31 10.85 -18.77
CA LYS A 663 -29.31 10.83 -19.86
C LYS A 663 -29.00 9.76 -20.92
N SER A 664 -27.72 9.48 -21.20
CA SER A 664 -27.32 8.42 -22.14
C SER A 664 -27.74 7.02 -21.69
N LEU A 665 -27.78 6.78 -20.37
CA LEU A 665 -28.18 5.50 -19.78
C LEU A 665 -29.69 5.27 -19.78
N TRP A 666 -30.47 6.32 -20.07
CA TRP A 666 -31.93 6.26 -20.16
C TRP A 666 -32.42 5.69 -21.50
N ASN A 667 -31.66 5.88 -22.59
CA ASN A 667 -32.09 5.54 -23.95
C ASN A 667 -31.65 4.11 -24.38
N ASP A 668 -32.52 3.42 -25.11
CA ASP A 668 -32.28 2.06 -25.61
C ASP A 668 -31.47 2.08 -26.92
N ALA A 669 -30.15 1.88 -26.83
CA ALA A 669 -29.29 1.67 -28.01
C ALA A 669 -28.98 0.20 -28.32
N ASP A 670 -29.33 -0.76 -27.46
CA ASP A 670 -29.02 -2.19 -27.67
C ASP A 670 -30.24 -3.10 -27.39
N SER A 671 -30.87 -3.53 -28.47
CA SER A 671 -32.02 -4.45 -28.51
C SER A 671 -31.56 -5.92 -28.66
N GLY A 672 -31.35 -6.59 -27.52
CA GLY A 672 -31.37 -8.06 -27.43
C GLY A 672 -32.65 -8.56 -26.72
N PRO A 673 -33.26 -9.69 -27.15
CA PRO A 673 -34.55 -10.16 -26.65
C PRO A 673 -34.47 -10.58 -25.17
N ALA A 674 -35.48 -10.20 -24.38
CA ALA A 674 -35.58 -10.53 -22.97
C ALA A 674 -36.22 -11.92 -22.77
N VAL A 675 -35.65 -12.71 -21.86
CA VAL A 675 -36.21 -14.00 -21.42
C VAL A 675 -37.29 -13.73 -20.36
N ASP A 676 -38.43 -14.37 -20.57
CA ASP A 676 -39.68 -14.21 -19.83
C ASP A 676 -39.61 -14.92 -18.48
N ASN A 677 -39.60 -14.16 -17.37
CA ASN A 677 -39.72 -14.67 -16.01
C ASN A 677 -40.79 -13.87 -15.24
N GLY A 678 -42.05 -14.04 -15.64
CA GLY A 678 -43.18 -14.21 -14.69
C GLY A 678 -43.59 -13.08 -13.74
N GLN A 679 -43.11 -11.84 -13.90
CA GLN A 679 -43.69 -10.67 -13.21
C GLN A 679 -43.94 -9.53 -14.20
N ALA A 680 -45.16 -9.01 -14.18
CA ALA A 680 -45.68 -7.99 -15.08
C ALA A 680 -45.04 -6.60 -14.87
N VAL A 681 -43.77 -6.46 -15.21
CA VAL A 681 -43.08 -5.18 -15.38
C VAL A 681 -42.53 -5.16 -16.80
N ASP A 682 -42.80 -4.09 -17.54
CA ASP A 682 -42.27 -3.89 -18.89
C ASP A 682 -40.74 -4.13 -18.91
N PRO A 683 -40.23 -5.11 -19.69
CA PRO A 683 -38.81 -5.50 -19.69
C PRO A 683 -37.85 -4.31 -19.92
N ILE A 684 -38.33 -3.30 -20.64
CA ILE A 684 -37.60 -2.08 -20.97
C ILE A 684 -37.42 -1.20 -19.72
N VAL A 685 -38.48 -1.02 -18.93
CA VAL A 685 -38.47 -0.22 -17.70
C VAL A 685 -37.53 -0.83 -16.67
N SER A 686 -37.58 -2.17 -16.52
CA SER A 686 -36.71 -2.89 -15.59
C SER A 686 -35.22 -2.76 -15.96
N ARG A 687 -34.89 -2.79 -17.26
CA ARG A 687 -33.50 -2.64 -17.75
C ARG A 687 -32.93 -1.24 -17.51
N ARG A 688 -33.72 -0.18 -17.71
CA ARG A 688 -33.31 1.21 -17.44
C ARG A 688 -33.03 1.46 -15.97
N ILE A 689 -33.92 0.97 -15.09
CA ILE A 689 -33.74 1.03 -13.63
C ILE A 689 -32.43 0.34 -13.24
N MET A 690 -32.15 -0.84 -13.80
CA MET A 690 -30.94 -1.60 -13.47
C MET A 690 -29.66 -0.85 -13.86
N ARG A 691 -29.57 -0.30 -15.08
CA ARG A 691 -28.39 0.44 -15.57
C ARG A 691 -28.10 1.70 -14.74
N LEU A 692 -29.14 2.48 -14.44
CA LEU A 692 -29.00 3.69 -13.62
C LEU A 692 -28.68 3.35 -12.16
N SER A 693 -29.28 2.30 -11.61
CA SER A 693 -28.96 1.81 -10.26
C SER A 693 -27.51 1.36 -10.15
N GLU A 694 -27.02 0.59 -11.13
CA GLU A 694 -25.63 0.14 -11.18
C GLU A 694 -24.67 1.34 -11.28
N SER A 695 -24.94 2.29 -12.19
CA SER A 695 -24.12 3.49 -12.34
C SER A 695 -24.10 4.33 -11.06
N PHE A 696 -25.26 4.51 -10.42
CA PHE A 696 -25.37 5.22 -9.14
C PHE A 696 -24.56 4.55 -8.02
N LEU A 697 -24.73 3.24 -7.84
CA LEU A 697 -24.02 2.49 -6.80
C LEU A 697 -22.51 2.50 -7.05
N ARG A 698 -22.08 2.32 -8.31
CA ARG A 698 -20.66 2.38 -8.69
C ARG A 698 -20.07 3.75 -8.41
N ASP A 699 -20.77 4.82 -8.78
CA ASP A 699 -20.32 6.20 -8.51
C ASP A 699 -20.18 6.48 -7.00
N LEU A 700 -21.09 5.95 -6.17
CA LEU A 700 -21.00 6.06 -4.71
C LEU A 700 -19.84 5.25 -4.13
N ILE A 701 -19.70 3.99 -4.54
CA ILE A 701 -18.62 3.10 -4.06
C ILE A 701 -17.25 3.67 -4.45
N ALA A 702 -17.09 4.15 -5.69
CA ALA A 702 -15.86 4.76 -6.16
C ALA A 702 -15.51 6.07 -5.42
N GLY A 703 -16.53 6.83 -4.98
CA GLY A 703 -16.35 8.05 -4.18
C GLY A 703 -16.13 7.80 -2.68
N THR A 704 -16.20 6.54 -2.23
CA THR A 704 -16.01 6.15 -0.83
C THR A 704 -14.54 6.18 -0.45
N PHE A 705 -14.22 6.81 0.68
CA PHE A 705 -12.85 6.97 1.14
C PHE A 705 -12.20 5.61 1.45
N GLY A 706 -11.14 5.25 0.71
CA GLY A 706 -10.32 4.05 0.93
C GLY A 706 -10.93 2.69 0.53
N LEU A 707 -12.23 2.59 0.24
CA LEU A 707 -12.90 1.30 -0.01
C LEU A 707 -12.39 0.58 -1.28
N GLN A 708 -12.37 1.28 -2.42
CA GLN A 708 -11.89 0.70 -3.67
C GLN A 708 -10.40 0.32 -3.60
N HIS A 709 -9.59 1.14 -2.93
CA HIS A 709 -8.16 0.89 -2.76
C HIS A 709 -7.90 -0.33 -1.87
N LEU A 710 -8.70 -0.51 -0.79
CA LEU A 710 -8.66 -1.70 0.05
C LEU A 710 -9.02 -2.96 -0.75
N ASP A 711 -10.12 -2.93 -1.51
CA ASP A 711 -10.58 -4.05 -2.32
C ASP A 711 -9.51 -4.48 -3.34
N ASN A 712 -8.95 -3.51 -4.06
CA ASN A 712 -7.86 -3.75 -5.02
C ASN A 712 -6.63 -4.35 -4.35
N PHE A 713 -6.27 -3.89 -3.15
CA PHE A 713 -5.12 -4.38 -2.40
C PHE A 713 -5.30 -5.83 -1.92
N ILE A 714 -6.45 -6.13 -1.30
CA ILE A 714 -6.81 -7.50 -0.88
C ILE A 714 -6.85 -8.42 -2.10
N THR A 715 -7.51 -8.01 -3.18
CA THR A 715 -7.63 -8.81 -4.40
C THR A 715 -6.25 -9.13 -4.99
N ARG A 716 -5.33 -8.16 -5.07
CA ARG A 716 -3.97 -8.39 -5.57
C ARG A 716 -3.18 -9.37 -4.68
N ILE A 717 -3.34 -9.29 -3.37
CA ILE A 717 -2.71 -10.22 -2.43
C ILE A 717 -3.26 -11.63 -2.64
N GLN A 718 -4.58 -11.78 -2.70
CA GLN A 718 -5.23 -13.07 -2.92
C GLN A 718 -4.77 -13.70 -4.24
N GLN A 719 -4.77 -12.94 -5.35
CA GLN A 719 -4.28 -13.42 -6.64
C GLN A 719 -2.83 -13.88 -6.59
N THR A 720 -1.97 -13.18 -5.83
CA THR A 720 -0.57 -13.57 -5.65
C THR A 720 -0.44 -14.87 -4.86
N LEU A 721 -1.24 -15.03 -3.80
CA LEU A 721 -1.27 -16.27 -3.01
C LEU A 721 -1.82 -17.44 -3.82
N GLU A 722 -2.89 -17.24 -4.59
CA GLU A 722 -3.45 -18.29 -5.46
C GLU A 722 -2.46 -18.73 -6.53
N ARG A 723 -1.77 -17.77 -7.18
CA ARG A 723 -0.70 -18.08 -8.14
C ARG A 723 0.45 -18.87 -7.50
N GLN A 724 0.86 -18.54 -6.27
CA GLN A 724 1.89 -19.32 -5.56
C GLN A 724 1.44 -20.75 -5.30
N LYS A 725 0.18 -20.93 -4.89
CA LYS A 725 -0.41 -22.25 -4.64
C LYS A 725 -0.49 -23.10 -5.91
N GLU A 726 -0.70 -22.48 -7.07
CA GLU A 726 -0.72 -23.18 -8.36
C GLU A 726 0.66 -23.65 -8.82
N LEU A 727 1.72 -22.91 -8.46
CA LEU A 727 3.08 -23.14 -8.95
C LEU A 727 3.94 -24.02 -8.03
N LEU A 728 3.58 -24.13 -6.75
CA LEU A 728 4.41 -24.77 -5.72
C LEU A 728 3.61 -25.83 -4.95
N ASP A 729 4.28 -26.90 -4.56
CA ASP A 729 3.70 -27.90 -3.66
C ASP A 729 3.66 -27.42 -2.19
N GLU A 730 3.03 -28.18 -1.31
CA GLU A 730 2.84 -27.81 0.10
C GLU A 730 4.17 -27.62 0.86
N LEU A 731 5.16 -28.48 0.61
CA LEU A 731 6.46 -28.41 1.27
C LEU A 731 7.24 -27.16 0.82
N GLN A 732 7.16 -26.86 -0.47
CA GLN A 732 7.77 -25.68 -1.08
C GLN A 732 7.11 -24.39 -0.61
N LEU A 733 5.79 -24.38 -0.47
CA LEU A 733 5.05 -23.24 0.09
C LEU A 733 5.46 -22.97 1.54
N ASP A 734 5.53 -23.99 2.38
CA ASP A 734 5.97 -23.84 3.77
C ASP A 734 7.41 -23.31 3.85
N LEU A 735 8.31 -23.82 2.99
CA LEU A 735 9.68 -23.33 2.94
C LEU A 735 9.74 -21.88 2.41
N LEU A 736 8.96 -21.52 1.39
CA LEU A 736 8.83 -20.14 0.90
C LEU A 736 8.33 -19.20 2.00
N MET A 737 7.41 -19.67 2.84
CA MET A 737 6.88 -18.88 3.96
C MET A 737 7.93 -18.53 5.00
N THR A 738 8.97 -19.36 5.15
CA THR A 738 10.12 -19.06 6.02
C THR A 738 11.13 -18.12 5.40
N TYR A 739 11.15 -18.01 4.06
CA TYR A 739 12.13 -17.20 3.34
C TYR A 739 11.91 -15.70 3.59
N ASN A 740 12.97 -15.03 4.04
CA ASN A 740 13.05 -13.58 4.08
C ASN A 740 14.09 -13.06 3.09
N PRO A 741 13.68 -12.48 1.94
CA PRO A 741 14.60 -11.94 0.95
C PRO A 741 15.54 -10.86 1.49
N GLU A 742 15.15 -10.12 2.52
CA GLU A 742 16.03 -9.10 3.10
C GLU A 742 17.21 -9.67 3.89
N ASN A 743 17.11 -10.94 4.27
CA ASN A 743 18.19 -11.65 4.97
C ASN A 743 19.13 -12.38 4.00
N ALA A 744 18.92 -12.27 2.68
CA ALA A 744 19.70 -13.00 1.68
C ALA A 744 21.19 -12.62 1.67
N ILE A 745 21.50 -11.34 1.84
CA ILE A 745 22.85 -10.79 1.67
C ILE A 745 23.20 -9.85 2.83
N SER A 746 24.45 -9.91 3.28
CA SER A 746 25.03 -9.02 4.28
C SER A 746 26.43 -8.59 3.85
N PHE A 747 26.73 -7.28 3.81
CA PHE A 747 28.07 -6.79 3.46
C PHE A 747 29.03 -6.91 4.64
N LEU A 748 30.31 -7.19 4.38
CA LEU A 748 31.29 -7.34 5.48
C LEU A 748 31.55 -6.03 6.22
N HIS A 749 31.58 -4.90 5.51
CA HIS A 749 31.88 -3.58 6.09
C HIS A 749 30.62 -2.80 6.50
N GLN A 750 29.44 -3.30 6.15
CA GLN A 750 28.16 -2.72 6.52
C GLN A 750 27.17 -3.87 6.71
N PRO A 751 27.33 -4.65 7.79
CA PRO A 751 26.53 -5.84 8.01
C PRO A 751 25.06 -5.48 8.18
N ASN A 752 24.18 -6.33 7.66
CA ASN A 752 22.74 -6.20 7.86
C ASN A 752 22.38 -6.65 9.28
N ASP A 753 21.81 -5.73 10.07
CA ASP A 753 21.46 -5.94 11.49
C ASP A 753 20.65 -7.21 11.75
N ASN A 754 19.72 -7.55 10.86
CA ASN A 754 18.88 -8.76 11.00
C ASN A 754 19.68 -10.07 10.87
N THR A 755 20.84 -10.00 10.23
CA THR A 755 21.69 -11.16 9.90
C THR A 755 23.06 -11.12 10.56
N ASN A 756 23.38 -10.07 11.32
CA ASN A 756 24.71 -9.90 11.94
C ASN A 756 24.91 -10.84 13.15
N ASN A 757 24.95 -12.13 12.88
CA ASN A 757 25.12 -13.19 13.86
C ASN A 757 25.78 -14.43 13.23
N LEU A 758 26.33 -15.29 14.09
CA LEU A 758 27.07 -16.49 13.70
C LEU A 758 26.25 -17.46 12.84
N ILE A 759 24.92 -17.49 13.04
CA ILE A 759 24.03 -18.42 12.35
C ILE A 759 23.94 -18.04 10.87
N HIS A 760 23.68 -16.77 10.56
CA HIS A 760 23.45 -16.32 9.18
C HIS A 760 24.75 -16.13 8.40
N LEU A 761 25.79 -15.58 9.04
CA LEU A 761 27.06 -15.27 8.34
C LEU A 761 28.06 -16.44 8.38
N GLY A 762 27.79 -17.45 9.20
CA GLY A 762 28.78 -18.46 9.57
C GLY A 762 29.93 -17.88 10.39
N ASN A 763 30.79 -18.76 10.91
CA ASN A 763 31.92 -18.38 11.75
C ASN A 763 32.88 -17.43 11.04
N LYS A 764 33.26 -17.76 9.79
CA LYS A 764 34.18 -16.96 8.99
C LYS A 764 33.60 -15.58 8.65
N GLY A 765 32.38 -15.53 8.11
CA GLY A 765 31.75 -14.27 7.70
C GLY A 765 31.49 -13.36 8.89
N TYR A 766 31.03 -13.93 10.01
CA TYR A 766 30.82 -13.18 11.25
C TYR A 766 32.12 -12.57 11.77
N ASN A 767 33.18 -13.35 11.91
CA ASN A 767 34.46 -12.82 12.40
C ASN A 767 35.04 -11.75 11.47
N LEU A 768 34.94 -11.93 10.15
CA LEU A 768 35.36 -10.90 9.19
C LEU A 768 34.54 -9.61 9.33
N SER A 769 33.23 -9.71 9.58
CA SER A 769 32.39 -8.53 9.81
C SER A 769 32.73 -7.80 11.10
N GLN A 770 33.09 -8.53 12.17
CA GLN A 770 33.56 -7.93 13.43
C GLN A 770 34.90 -7.21 13.23
N LEU A 771 35.85 -7.84 12.55
CA LEU A 771 37.13 -7.21 12.21
C LEU A 771 36.96 -5.98 11.31
N ALA A 772 36.04 -6.02 10.34
CA ALA A 772 35.76 -4.88 9.48
C ALA A 772 35.09 -3.71 10.22
N ALA A 773 34.20 -3.99 11.18
CA ALA A 773 33.64 -2.98 12.07
C ALA A 773 34.69 -2.32 12.99
N ASP A 774 35.81 -3.01 13.21
CA ASP A 774 36.97 -2.57 13.99
C ASP A 774 38.09 -1.94 13.13
N ASP A 775 37.76 -1.54 11.90
CA ASP A 775 38.67 -0.95 10.91
C ASP A 775 39.94 -1.80 10.64
N LYS A 776 39.85 -3.12 10.80
CA LYS A 776 40.94 -4.02 10.41
C LYS A 776 40.97 -4.18 8.89
N PRO A 777 42.13 -4.47 8.30
CA PRO A 777 42.28 -4.48 6.84
C PRO A 777 41.70 -5.76 6.26
N ILE A 778 40.38 -5.79 6.11
CA ILE A 778 39.64 -6.91 5.52
C ILE A 778 39.34 -6.57 4.06
N PRO A 779 39.62 -7.46 3.10
CA PRO A 779 39.21 -7.22 1.72
C PRO A 779 37.70 -7.05 1.61
N PRO A 780 37.20 -6.05 0.86
CA PRO A 780 35.77 -5.85 0.66
C PRO A 780 35.09 -7.09 0.08
N GLY A 781 33.86 -7.32 0.52
CA GLY A 781 33.06 -8.48 0.11
C GLY A 781 31.68 -8.48 0.79
N PHE A 782 30.89 -9.48 0.43
CA PHE A 782 29.56 -9.72 1.00
C PHE A 782 29.36 -11.22 1.25
N VAL A 783 28.41 -11.52 2.14
CA VAL A 783 28.03 -12.86 2.54
C VAL A 783 26.63 -13.13 2.04
N ILE A 784 26.47 -14.16 1.22
CA ILE A 784 25.19 -14.80 0.95
C ILE A 784 24.89 -15.70 2.15
N THR A 785 23.86 -15.35 2.91
CA THR A 785 23.68 -15.92 4.24
C THR A 785 23.14 -17.35 4.19
N THR A 786 23.12 -18.04 5.34
CA THR A 786 22.47 -19.35 5.46
C THR A 786 20.96 -19.31 5.17
N GLU A 787 20.33 -18.13 5.10
CA GLU A 787 18.94 -17.99 4.68
C GLU A 787 18.74 -18.56 3.27
N ILE A 788 19.67 -18.23 2.36
CA ILE A 788 19.66 -18.76 0.99
C ILE A 788 19.88 -20.26 0.98
N PHE A 789 20.78 -20.78 1.82
CA PHE A 789 21.00 -22.22 1.94
C PHE A 789 19.71 -22.96 2.35
N ARG A 790 19.02 -22.47 3.39
CA ARG A 790 17.80 -23.11 3.90
C ARG A 790 16.70 -23.16 2.86
N CYS A 791 16.54 -22.07 2.10
CA CYS A 791 15.48 -21.93 1.10
C CYS A 791 15.95 -22.28 -0.33
N TRP A 792 17.15 -22.83 -0.51
CA TRP A 792 17.80 -22.96 -1.82
C TRP A 792 16.98 -23.76 -2.83
N SER A 793 16.33 -24.85 -2.39
CA SER A 793 15.47 -25.68 -3.24
C SER A 793 14.33 -24.88 -3.87
N VAL A 794 13.60 -24.10 -3.06
CA VAL A 794 12.51 -23.25 -3.53
C VAL A 794 13.03 -22.07 -4.35
N ILE A 795 14.13 -21.44 -3.95
CA ILE A 795 14.72 -20.33 -4.72
C ILE A 795 15.16 -20.80 -6.12
N LYS A 796 15.65 -22.04 -6.25
CA LYS A 796 16.10 -22.59 -7.54
C LYS A 796 14.93 -22.87 -8.49
N GLU A 797 13.84 -23.40 -7.97
CA GLU A 797 12.67 -23.83 -8.75
C GLU A 797 11.66 -22.71 -9.00
N PHE A 798 11.46 -21.83 -8.02
CA PHE A 798 10.53 -20.71 -8.12
C PHE A 798 11.21 -19.48 -8.73
N HIS A 799 11.02 -19.30 -10.04
CA HIS A 799 11.66 -18.23 -10.82
C HIS A 799 11.54 -16.83 -10.20
N LEU A 800 10.41 -16.47 -9.59
CA LEU A 800 10.23 -15.15 -8.96
C LEU A 800 11.16 -14.93 -7.77
N ALA A 801 11.35 -15.96 -6.92
CA ALA A 801 12.29 -15.92 -5.81
C ALA A 801 13.73 -15.92 -6.31
N ARG A 802 14.02 -16.73 -7.35
CA ARG A 802 15.31 -16.76 -8.03
C ARG A 802 15.72 -15.39 -8.56
N ASP A 803 14.84 -14.74 -9.32
CA ASP A 803 15.12 -13.48 -9.98
C ASP A 803 15.30 -12.34 -8.96
N LEU A 804 14.61 -12.40 -7.81
CA LEU A 804 14.84 -11.48 -6.72
C LEU A 804 16.22 -11.68 -6.09
N PHE A 805 16.59 -12.92 -5.76
CA PHE A 805 17.92 -13.25 -5.23
C PHE A 805 19.05 -12.85 -6.20
N MET A 806 18.90 -13.17 -7.49
CA MET A 806 19.86 -12.79 -8.54
C MET A 806 20.05 -11.28 -8.63
N ARG A 807 18.95 -10.50 -8.53
CA ARG A 807 19.03 -9.03 -8.50
C ARG A 807 19.77 -8.53 -7.26
N GLN A 808 19.52 -9.10 -6.09
CA GLN A 808 20.22 -8.73 -4.86
C GLN A 808 21.72 -9.07 -4.95
N ALA A 809 22.06 -10.26 -5.45
CA ALA A 809 23.46 -10.66 -5.64
C ALA A 809 24.19 -9.74 -6.62
N ARG A 810 23.52 -9.37 -7.72
CA ARG A 810 24.07 -8.43 -8.70
C ARG A 810 24.23 -7.03 -8.11
N HIS A 811 23.26 -6.57 -7.32
CA HIS A 811 23.37 -5.28 -6.62
C HIS A 811 24.54 -5.27 -5.63
N ALA A 812 24.73 -6.36 -4.88
CA ALA A 812 25.87 -6.50 -3.97
C ALA A 812 27.21 -6.50 -4.71
N LEU A 813 27.28 -7.17 -5.87
CA LEU A 813 28.44 -7.13 -6.75
C LEU A 813 28.70 -5.71 -7.27
N THR A 814 27.67 -4.99 -7.74
CA THR A 814 27.81 -3.60 -8.21
C THR A 814 28.29 -2.66 -7.10
N GLY A 815 27.79 -2.82 -5.86
CA GLY A 815 28.30 -2.07 -4.72
C GLY A 815 29.78 -2.36 -4.44
N LEU A 816 30.21 -3.62 -4.63
CA LEU A 816 31.61 -4.01 -4.52
C LEU A 816 32.49 -3.39 -5.63
N GLU A 817 32.03 -3.42 -6.88
CA GLU A 817 32.70 -2.78 -8.02
C GLU A 817 32.90 -1.28 -7.80
N GLN A 818 31.87 -0.58 -7.33
CA GLN A 818 31.93 0.86 -7.02
C GLN A 818 32.93 1.18 -5.91
N LYS A 819 32.99 0.34 -4.87
CA LYS A 819 33.90 0.55 -3.73
C LYS A 819 35.37 0.35 -4.12
N ILE A 820 35.65 -0.57 -5.05
CA ILE A 820 37.03 -0.94 -5.43
C ILE A 820 37.52 -0.14 -6.66
N GLY A 821 36.62 0.31 -7.52
CA GLY A 821 36.98 0.96 -8.78
C GLY A 821 37.43 -0.01 -9.87
N ARG A 822 37.06 -1.30 -9.77
CA ARG A 822 37.27 -2.35 -10.78
C ARG A 822 35.95 -2.99 -11.15
N ARG A 823 35.84 -3.56 -12.35
CA ARG A 823 34.61 -4.20 -12.84
C ARG A 823 34.78 -5.70 -12.97
N PHE A 824 33.75 -6.45 -12.59
CA PHE A 824 33.74 -7.91 -12.64
C PHE A 824 33.53 -8.37 -14.08
N GLY A 825 34.51 -9.10 -14.62
CA GLY A 825 34.52 -9.53 -16.02
C GLY A 825 35.09 -8.52 -17.01
N ASP A 826 35.66 -7.41 -16.55
CA ASP A 826 36.37 -6.45 -17.39
C ASP A 826 37.75 -7.02 -17.80
N PRO A 827 38.05 -7.19 -19.10
CA PRO A 827 39.34 -7.72 -19.56
C PRO A 827 40.54 -6.82 -19.24
N GLU A 828 40.36 -5.50 -19.17
CA GLU A 828 41.47 -4.56 -18.97
C GLU A 828 41.82 -4.40 -17.49
N ASN A 829 40.79 -4.29 -16.63
CA ASN A 829 40.94 -4.07 -15.19
C ASN A 829 40.01 -5.00 -14.38
N PRO A 830 40.28 -6.32 -14.38
CA PRO A 830 39.36 -7.31 -13.82
C PRO A 830 39.28 -7.22 -12.29
N LEU A 831 38.05 -7.22 -11.78
CA LEU A 831 37.76 -7.62 -10.41
C LEU A 831 37.69 -9.16 -10.34
N LEU A 832 38.58 -9.78 -9.56
CA LEU A 832 38.54 -11.22 -9.28
C LEU A 832 38.01 -11.47 -7.88
N LEU A 833 37.24 -12.54 -7.72
CA LEU A 833 36.58 -12.88 -6.48
C LEU A 833 37.03 -14.25 -5.95
N SER A 834 37.04 -14.38 -4.62
CA SER A 834 37.04 -15.65 -3.92
C SER A 834 35.64 -15.97 -3.44
N VAL A 835 35.22 -17.22 -3.60
CA VAL A 835 33.93 -17.73 -3.16
C VAL A 835 34.19 -18.84 -2.16
N ARG A 836 33.93 -18.57 -0.88
CA ARG A 836 34.34 -19.41 0.25
C ARG A 836 33.12 -19.83 1.07
N SER A 837 33.08 -21.06 1.55
CA SER A 837 32.06 -21.48 2.51
C SER A 837 32.23 -20.81 3.89
N GLY A 838 31.13 -20.55 4.58
CA GLY A 838 31.11 -20.11 5.98
C GLY A 838 30.03 -20.86 6.76
N ALA A 839 30.38 -21.97 7.42
CA ALA A 839 29.46 -22.64 8.36
C ALA A 839 29.53 -22.01 9.76
N ALA A 840 28.44 -22.07 10.53
CA ALA A 840 28.40 -21.59 11.91
C ALA A 840 29.42 -22.33 12.80
N ILE A 841 29.59 -23.63 12.56
CA ILE A 841 30.59 -24.47 13.23
C ILE A 841 31.76 -24.67 12.27
N SER A 842 32.97 -24.38 12.75
CA SER A 842 34.19 -24.46 11.94
C SER A 842 34.48 -25.89 11.48
N MET A 843 34.62 -26.09 10.16
CA MET A 843 35.01 -27.35 9.51
C MET A 843 36.26 -27.10 8.63
N PRO A 844 37.47 -27.08 9.21
CA PRO A 844 38.72 -26.80 8.50
C PRO A 844 38.95 -27.78 7.35
N GLY A 845 39.27 -27.29 6.16
CA GLY A 845 39.61 -28.12 4.99
C GLY A 845 38.44 -28.84 4.31
N MET A 846 37.27 -28.96 4.94
CA MET A 846 36.20 -29.85 4.44
C MET A 846 35.33 -29.25 3.33
N MET A 847 35.15 -27.93 3.35
CA MET A 847 34.19 -27.24 2.50
C MET A 847 34.86 -26.59 1.28
N ALA A 848 34.10 -26.41 0.20
CA ALA A 848 34.63 -25.86 -1.04
C ALA A 848 35.09 -24.40 -0.90
N THR A 849 36.16 -24.07 -1.62
CA THR A 849 36.65 -22.72 -1.83
C THR A 849 37.11 -22.60 -3.26
N ILE A 850 36.63 -21.57 -3.96
CA ILE A 850 36.96 -21.31 -5.36
C ILE A 850 37.61 -19.93 -5.43
N HIS A 851 38.86 -19.89 -5.89
CA HIS A 851 39.64 -18.67 -6.03
C HIS A 851 39.60 -18.15 -7.47
N ASN A 852 39.87 -16.86 -7.66
CA ASN A 852 40.00 -16.21 -8.97
C ASN A 852 38.74 -16.37 -9.85
N VAL A 853 37.55 -16.41 -9.25
CA VAL A 853 36.28 -16.39 -9.96
C VAL A 853 36.16 -15.07 -10.73
N GLY A 854 35.73 -15.16 -11.99
CA GLY A 854 35.74 -14.06 -12.96
C GLY A 854 36.88 -14.16 -13.97
N MET A 855 37.79 -15.13 -13.83
CA MET A 855 38.87 -15.36 -14.80
C MET A 855 38.41 -16.25 -15.95
N ASN A 856 38.82 -15.92 -17.17
CA ASN A 856 38.75 -16.81 -18.34
C ASN A 856 40.01 -16.61 -19.20
N ALA A 857 40.14 -17.36 -20.30
CA ALA A 857 41.35 -17.30 -21.13
C ALA A 857 41.57 -15.93 -21.80
N GLU A 858 40.48 -15.23 -22.13
CA GLU A 858 40.50 -13.89 -22.74
C GLU A 858 40.92 -12.83 -21.71
N ILE A 859 40.27 -12.80 -20.55
CA ILE A 859 40.60 -11.90 -19.44
C ILE A 859 42.03 -12.14 -18.96
N ALA A 860 42.50 -13.40 -18.90
CA ALA A 860 43.90 -13.68 -18.55
C ALA A 860 44.89 -13.13 -19.59
N ALA A 861 44.55 -13.18 -20.89
CA ALA A 861 45.39 -12.64 -21.94
C ALA A 861 45.45 -11.10 -21.91
N GLU A 862 44.31 -10.44 -21.73
CA GLU A 862 44.26 -8.97 -21.65
C GLU A 862 44.86 -8.44 -20.35
N PHE A 863 44.55 -9.06 -19.21
CA PHE A 863 45.15 -8.70 -17.93
C PHE A 863 46.67 -8.86 -17.94
N ALA A 864 47.21 -9.83 -18.67
CA ALA A 864 48.66 -9.97 -18.86
C ALA A 864 49.26 -8.77 -19.62
N LEU A 865 48.54 -8.20 -20.59
CA LEU A 865 48.97 -7.03 -21.36
C LEU A 865 48.88 -5.74 -20.53
N THR A 866 47.78 -5.54 -19.81
CA THR A 866 47.51 -4.27 -19.09
C THR A 866 48.24 -4.17 -17.76
N SER A 867 48.37 -5.26 -16.99
CA SER A 867 49.01 -5.24 -15.67
C SER A 867 50.53 -5.21 -15.71
N GLY A 868 51.14 -5.53 -16.85
CA GLY A 868 52.59 -5.73 -16.99
C GLY A 868 53.12 -6.98 -16.25
N ASN A 869 52.24 -7.85 -15.74
CA ASN A 869 52.62 -9.07 -15.01
C ASN A 869 51.95 -10.32 -15.60
N GLU A 870 52.46 -10.75 -16.76
CA GLU A 870 51.93 -11.90 -17.50
C GLU A 870 51.95 -13.21 -16.66
N TYR A 871 52.96 -13.41 -15.82
CA TYR A 871 53.03 -14.59 -14.95
C TYR A 871 51.83 -14.68 -14.00
N LEU A 872 51.48 -13.57 -13.33
CA LEU A 872 50.35 -13.51 -12.40
C LEU A 872 49.03 -13.87 -13.08
N ALA A 873 48.80 -13.34 -14.29
CA ALA A 873 47.56 -13.58 -15.03
C ALA A 873 47.36 -15.09 -15.33
N TRP A 874 48.38 -15.75 -15.89
CA TRP A 874 48.30 -17.17 -16.23
C TRP A 874 48.37 -18.09 -15.01
N ASP A 875 49.11 -17.72 -13.96
CA ASP A 875 49.11 -18.44 -12.67
C ASP A 875 47.69 -18.45 -12.06
N ASN A 876 47.05 -17.28 -11.99
CA ASN A 876 45.68 -17.16 -11.46
C ASN A 876 44.67 -17.91 -12.32
N TYR A 877 44.82 -17.90 -13.65
CA TYR A 877 43.93 -18.67 -14.53
C TYR A 877 44.07 -20.18 -14.32
N ARG A 878 45.28 -20.74 -14.24
CA ARG A 878 45.41 -22.18 -13.96
C ARG A 878 44.87 -22.56 -12.58
N ARG A 879 45.02 -21.68 -11.59
CA ARG A 879 44.50 -21.89 -10.23
C ARG A 879 42.98 -21.91 -10.24
N PHE A 880 42.34 -20.97 -10.95
CA PHE A 880 40.89 -20.98 -11.14
C PHE A 880 40.40 -22.32 -11.73
N LEU A 881 41.04 -22.78 -12.80
CA LEU A 881 40.71 -24.06 -13.45
C LEU A 881 40.85 -25.25 -12.48
N GLN A 882 41.94 -25.28 -11.72
CA GLN A 882 42.20 -26.31 -10.72
C GLN A 882 41.15 -26.28 -9.59
N SER A 883 40.91 -25.12 -8.96
CA SER A 883 39.95 -24.99 -7.85
C SER A 883 38.52 -25.36 -8.29
N TRP A 884 38.11 -24.95 -9.51
CA TRP A 884 36.81 -25.31 -10.06
C TRP A 884 36.67 -26.82 -10.24
N ALA A 885 37.61 -27.44 -10.94
CA ALA A 885 37.58 -28.87 -11.22
C ALA A 885 37.65 -29.72 -9.96
N MET A 886 38.49 -29.36 -8.99
CA MET A 886 38.57 -30.06 -7.70
C MET A 886 37.26 -30.01 -6.92
N THR A 887 36.52 -28.89 -7.01
CA THR A 887 35.21 -28.79 -6.37
C THR A 887 34.14 -29.67 -7.04
N THR A 888 34.33 -30.03 -8.32
CA THR A 888 33.48 -31.01 -9.02
C THR A 888 33.87 -32.48 -8.75
N GLY A 889 34.86 -32.72 -7.88
CA GLY A 889 35.31 -34.07 -7.49
C GLY A 889 36.51 -34.60 -8.27
N ILE A 890 37.21 -33.75 -9.04
CA ILE A 890 38.47 -34.16 -9.68
C ILE A 890 39.60 -34.17 -8.66
N GLU A 891 40.33 -35.27 -8.60
CA GLU A 891 41.46 -35.43 -7.67
C GLU A 891 42.62 -34.48 -7.98
N ARG A 892 43.29 -34.02 -6.92
CA ARG A 892 44.44 -33.11 -7.02
C ARG A 892 45.61 -33.71 -7.80
N ASP A 893 45.77 -35.04 -7.76
CA ASP A 893 46.84 -35.77 -8.43
C ASP A 893 46.89 -35.53 -9.94
N VAL A 894 45.72 -35.29 -10.56
CA VAL A 894 45.63 -34.95 -11.99
C VAL A 894 46.41 -33.67 -12.29
N PHE A 895 46.25 -32.64 -11.46
CA PHE A 895 46.94 -31.36 -11.62
C PHE A 895 48.40 -31.42 -11.19
N GLN A 896 48.70 -32.21 -10.15
CA GLN A 896 50.08 -32.42 -9.71
C GLN A 896 50.91 -33.11 -10.82
N ALA A 897 50.36 -34.12 -11.50
CA ALA A 897 51.00 -34.76 -12.64
C ALA A 897 51.27 -33.78 -13.80
N LEU A 898 50.33 -32.87 -14.10
CA LEU A 898 50.53 -31.83 -15.12
C LEU A 898 51.66 -30.86 -14.75
N MET A 899 51.72 -30.45 -13.48
CA MET A 899 52.77 -29.58 -12.95
C MET A 899 54.15 -30.24 -13.02
N ASP A 900 54.24 -31.51 -12.60
CA ASP A 900 55.52 -32.24 -12.57
C ASP A 900 56.01 -32.60 -13.98
N GLU A 901 55.11 -32.91 -14.91
CA GLU A 901 55.46 -33.07 -16.33
C GLU A 901 56.02 -31.76 -16.92
N ALA A 902 55.43 -30.60 -16.58
CA ALA A 902 55.92 -29.31 -17.03
C ALA A 902 57.28 -28.95 -16.41
N LYS A 903 57.49 -29.22 -15.12
CA LYS A 903 58.79 -29.06 -14.45
C LYS A 903 59.87 -29.89 -15.13
N ASN A 904 59.59 -31.17 -15.38
CA ASN A 904 60.52 -32.08 -16.05
C ASN A 904 60.82 -31.62 -17.49
N ARG A 905 59.79 -31.18 -18.24
CA ARG A 905 59.95 -30.67 -19.61
C ARG A 905 60.87 -29.44 -19.68
N HIS A 906 60.73 -28.51 -18.74
CA HIS A 906 61.45 -27.25 -18.76
C HIS A 906 62.70 -27.22 -17.86
N GLY A 907 63.04 -28.34 -17.21
CA GLY A 907 64.21 -28.44 -16.33
C GLY A 907 64.11 -27.58 -15.07
N VAL A 908 62.89 -27.27 -14.62
CA VAL A 908 62.58 -26.40 -13.47
C VAL A 908 62.35 -27.23 -12.22
N GLN A 909 62.87 -26.80 -11.07
CA GLN A 909 62.69 -27.51 -9.79
C GLN A 909 61.45 -27.02 -9.03
N VAL A 910 61.20 -25.71 -9.06
CA VAL A 910 60.08 -25.08 -8.32
C VAL A 910 59.25 -24.15 -9.21
N LYS A 911 57.94 -24.07 -8.94
CA LYS A 911 56.95 -23.31 -9.74
C LYS A 911 57.37 -21.87 -10.07
N ARG A 912 58.02 -21.19 -9.14
CA ARG A 912 58.49 -19.79 -9.29
C ARG A 912 59.57 -19.59 -10.34
N GLU A 913 60.21 -20.66 -10.83
CA GLU A 913 61.24 -20.60 -11.87
C GLU A 913 60.66 -20.68 -13.30
N PHE A 914 59.36 -20.94 -13.45
CA PHE A 914 58.71 -20.87 -14.76
C PHE A 914 58.71 -19.43 -15.29
N SER A 915 59.01 -19.27 -16.58
CA SER A 915 58.78 -18.02 -17.31
C SER A 915 57.28 -17.79 -17.57
N SER A 916 56.89 -16.56 -17.87
CA SER A 916 55.50 -16.20 -18.20
C SER A 916 54.92 -17.05 -19.34
N GLY A 917 55.70 -17.28 -20.41
CA GLY A 917 55.28 -18.11 -21.54
C GLY A 917 55.09 -19.58 -21.18
N GLN A 918 55.95 -20.14 -20.33
CA GLN A 918 55.79 -21.51 -19.81
C GLN A 918 54.56 -21.63 -18.91
N MET A 919 54.27 -20.60 -18.10
CA MET A 919 53.09 -20.56 -17.26
C MET A 919 51.79 -20.53 -18.09
N LYS A 920 51.79 -19.77 -19.18
CA LYS A 920 50.70 -19.75 -20.16
C LYS A 920 50.48 -21.13 -20.80
N GLU A 921 51.53 -21.80 -21.24
CA GLU A 921 51.45 -23.16 -21.79
C GLU A 921 50.79 -24.12 -20.78
N LEU A 922 51.23 -24.07 -19.52
CA LEU A 922 50.68 -24.90 -18.45
C LEU A 922 49.20 -24.61 -18.18
N ALA A 923 48.80 -23.34 -18.14
CA ALA A 923 47.41 -22.95 -17.91
C ALA A 923 46.48 -23.43 -19.03
N LEU A 924 46.89 -23.32 -20.30
CA LEU A 924 46.12 -23.84 -21.43
C LEU A 924 46.06 -25.36 -21.44
N LYS A 925 47.12 -26.04 -20.95
CA LYS A 925 47.10 -27.49 -20.76
C LYS A 925 46.11 -27.90 -19.67
N TYR A 926 46.05 -27.18 -18.56
CA TYR A 926 45.03 -27.38 -17.52
C TYR A 926 43.62 -27.23 -18.12
N GLN A 927 43.39 -26.17 -18.90
CA GLN A 927 42.09 -25.93 -19.55
C GLN A 927 41.69 -27.10 -20.45
N LYS A 928 42.63 -27.58 -21.28
CA LYS A 928 42.39 -28.73 -22.17
C LYS A 928 42.07 -30.00 -21.39
N THR A 929 42.80 -30.28 -20.31
CA THR A 929 42.57 -31.45 -19.46
C THR A 929 41.20 -31.38 -18.78
N VAL A 930 40.86 -30.24 -18.16
CA VAL A 930 39.55 -30.03 -17.50
C VAL A 930 38.40 -30.23 -18.50
N ARG A 931 38.50 -29.67 -19.71
CA ARG A 931 37.50 -29.89 -20.77
C ARG A 931 37.42 -31.35 -21.21
N SER A 932 38.55 -32.06 -21.32
CA SER A 932 38.57 -33.49 -21.69
C SER A 932 37.93 -34.41 -20.64
N LEU A 933 37.92 -33.97 -19.37
CA LEU A 933 37.24 -34.66 -18.26
C LEU A 933 35.73 -34.35 -18.20
N GLY A 934 35.20 -33.60 -19.18
CA GLY A 934 33.78 -33.26 -19.23
C GLY A 934 33.35 -32.15 -18.27
N ILE A 935 34.29 -31.44 -17.63
CA ILE A 935 33.99 -30.36 -16.71
C ILE A 935 33.79 -29.06 -17.50
N GLY A 936 32.55 -28.59 -17.54
CA GLY A 936 32.18 -27.29 -18.12
C GLY A 936 32.46 -26.14 -17.15
N ILE A 937 33.15 -25.11 -17.62
CA ILE A 937 33.34 -23.85 -16.91
C ILE A 937 32.70 -22.75 -17.77
N PRO A 938 31.73 -21.98 -17.25
CA PRO A 938 31.13 -20.88 -18.00
C PRO A 938 32.19 -19.84 -18.39
N GLU A 939 32.16 -19.34 -19.61
CA GLU A 939 33.05 -18.24 -20.02
C GLU A 939 32.54 -16.88 -19.50
N ASP A 940 31.22 -16.72 -19.31
CA ASP A 940 30.60 -15.55 -18.67
C ASP A 940 30.92 -15.51 -17.16
N PRO A 941 31.65 -14.49 -16.67
CA PRO A 941 31.99 -14.30 -15.26
C PRO A 941 30.77 -14.35 -14.32
N TRP A 942 29.62 -13.82 -14.74
CA TRP A 942 28.42 -13.83 -13.90
C TRP A 942 27.91 -15.25 -13.66
N LEU A 943 27.89 -16.07 -14.71
CA LEU A 943 27.53 -17.50 -14.59
C LEU A 943 28.58 -18.27 -13.79
N GLN A 944 29.87 -17.89 -13.89
CA GLN A 944 30.92 -18.47 -13.03
C GLN A 944 30.64 -18.19 -11.55
N LEU A 945 30.30 -16.95 -11.19
CA LEU A 945 30.00 -16.58 -9.81
C LEU A 945 28.81 -17.36 -9.26
N MET A 946 27.70 -17.41 -9.99
CA MET A 946 26.51 -18.14 -9.52
C MET A 946 26.74 -19.65 -9.47
N GLY A 947 27.49 -20.21 -10.44
CA GLY A 947 27.92 -21.60 -10.40
C GLY A 947 28.81 -21.89 -9.18
N ALA A 948 29.75 -21.01 -8.86
CA ALA A 948 30.61 -21.12 -7.68
C ALA A 948 29.79 -21.07 -6.37
N VAL A 949 28.79 -20.18 -6.29
CA VAL A 949 27.87 -20.11 -5.15
C VAL A 949 27.12 -21.44 -4.98
N GLU A 950 26.55 -21.97 -6.05
CA GLU A 950 25.84 -23.26 -6.02
C GLU A 950 26.78 -24.41 -5.60
N MET A 951 28.01 -24.45 -6.13
CA MET A 951 29.02 -25.45 -5.77
C MET A 951 29.39 -25.37 -4.28
N VAL A 952 29.54 -24.16 -3.72
CA VAL A 952 29.80 -23.98 -2.29
C VAL A 952 28.62 -24.44 -1.43
N LEU A 953 27.38 -24.09 -1.79
CA LEU A 953 26.18 -24.56 -1.09
C LEU A 953 26.09 -26.10 -1.13
N ASN A 954 26.32 -26.69 -2.30
CA ASN A 954 26.29 -28.15 -2.48
C ASN A 954 27.42 -28.87 -1.73
N SER A 955 28.56 -28.21 -1.50
CA SER A 955 29.69 -28.80 -0.75
C SER A 955 29.35 -29.15 0.71
N TRP A 956 28.27 -28.56 1.27
CA TRP A 956 27.72 -28.99 2.56
C TRP A 956 27.27 -30.46 2.54
N ASN A 957 26.76 -30.94 1.40
CA ASN A 957 26.25 -32.29 1.25
C ASN A 957 27.27 -33.26 0.60
N ALA A 958 28.52 -32.81 0.37
CA ALA A 958 29.58 -33.67 -0.12
C ALA A 958 29.88 -34.81 0.89
N VAL A 959 30.33 -35.96 0.37
CA VAL A 959 30.57 -37.18 1.17
C VAL A 959 31.51 -36.90 2.34
N LYS A 960 32.68 -36.28 2.08
CA LYS A 960 33.67 -35.92 3.11
C LYS A 960 33.11 -35.01 4.19
N THR A 961 32.25 -34.05 3.83
CA THR A 961 31.64 -33.10 4.77
C THR A 961 30.59 -33.78 5.64
N ARG A 962 29.79 -34.69 5.06
CA ARG A 962 28.83 -35.52 5.80
C ARG A 962 29.53 -36.42 6.80
N GLU A 963 30.56 -37.14 6.37
CA GLU A 963 31.35 -38.00 7.25
C GLU A 963 31.98 -37.19 8.40
N TYR A 964 32.52 -36.00 8.11
CA TYR A 964 33.02 -35.10 9.15
C TYR A 964 31.97 -34.73 10.19
N ARG A 965 30.78 -34.32 9.73
CA ARG A 965 29.69 -33.95 10.63
C ARG A 965 29.23 -35.13 11.49
N THR A 966 29.15 -36.33 10.93
CA THR A 966 28.84 -37.55 11.68
C THR A 966 29.91 -37.86 12.73
N LEU A 967 31.19 -37.73 12.39
CA LEU A 967 32.31 -37.95 13.33
C LEU A 967 32.34 -36.92 14.47
N MET A 968 31.89 -35.70 14.19
CA MET A 968 31.93 -34.56 15.12
C MET A 968 30.58 -34.27 15.80
N ASP A 969 29.57 -35.09 15.56
CA ASP A 969 28.19 -34.93 16.05
C ASP A 969 27.56 -33.55 15.73
N ILE A 970 27.73 -33.10 14.47
CA ILE A 970 27.22 -31.81 13.97
C ILE A 970 25.91 -32.02 13.20
N SER A 971 24.86 -31.29 13.59
CA SER A 971 23.56 -31.32 12.90
C SER A 971 23.63 -30.92 11.42
N GLU A 972 22.90 -31.63 10.58
CA GLU A 972 22.78 -31.33 9.14
C GLU A 972 22.00 -30.03 8.86
N SER A 973 21.16 -29.58 9.80
CA SER A 973 20.26 -28.42 9.61
C SER A 973 20.94 -27.06 9.75
N TRP A 974 22.22 -26.99 10.13
CA TRP A 974 22.95 -25.72 10.23
C TRP A 974 23.14 -25.04 8.87
N GLY A 975 23.55 -25.80 7.86
CA GLY A 975 23.87 -25.29 6.53
C GLY A 975 25.15 -24.47 6.46
N THR A 976 25.33 -23.77 5.35
CA THR A 976 26.51 -22.94 5.09
C THR A 976 26.15 -21.61 4.42
N ALA A 977 26.83 -20.53 4.82
CA ALA A 977 26.84 -19.27 4.10
C ALA A 977 27.91 -19.29 3.00
N VAL A 978 27.81 -18.37 2.04
CA VAL A 978 28.81 -18.19 0.98
C VAL A 978 29.40 -16.79 1.07
N ILE A 979 30.70 -16.71 1.29
CA ILE A 979 31.45 -15.46 1.40
C ILE A 979 32.04 -15.17 0.03
N VAL A 980 31.60 -14.06 -0.58
CA VAL A 980 32.10 -13.54 -1.84
C VAL A 980 32.99 -12.34 -1.52
N GLN A 981 34.29 -12.50 -1.71
CA GLN A 981 35.28 -11.53 -1.27
C GLN A 981 36.30 -11.24 -2.36
N THR A 982 36.73 -9.99 -2.46
CA THR A 982 37.75 -9.54 -3.41
C THR A 982 39.04 -10.35 -3.26
N MET A 983 39.64 -10.77 -4.37
CA MET A 983 40.95 -11.42 -4.37
C MET A 983 42.05 -10.45 -3.97
N VAL A 984 42.99 -10.97 -3.20
CA VAL A 984 44.26 -10.33 -2.83
C VAL A 984 45.38 -11.30 -3.17
N PHE A 985 46.49 -10.81 -3.73
CA PHE A 985 47.49 -11.64 -4.38
C PHE A 985 48.81 -11.71 -3.62
N GLY A 986 49.04 -12.80 -2.87
CA GLY A 986 50.34 -13.10 -2.26
C GLY A 986 51.43 -13.48 -3.27
N ASN A 987 51.04 -13.79 -4.50
CA ASN A 987 51.87 -14.10 -5.65
C ASN A 987 52.12 -12.90 -6.58
N LEU A 988 51.75 -11.68 -6.16
CA LEU A 988 51.87 -10.48 -7.00
C LEU A 988 53.33 -10.15 -7.37
N SER A 989 54.24 -10.28 -6.42
CA SER A 989 55.66 -9.97 -6.59
C SER A 989 56.52 -10.73 -5.57
N LYS A 990 57.85 -10.51 -5.60
CA LYS A 990 58.77 -11.06 -4.60
C LYS A 990 58.59 -10.45 -3.20
N ASP A 991 57.98 -9.27 -3.13
CA ASP A 991 57.70 -8.54 -1.89
C ASP A 991 56.25 -8.74 -1.39
N ALA A 992 55.50 -9.63 -2.04
CA ALA A 992 54.19 -10.10 -1.63
C ALA A 992 54.30 -11.49 -0.97
N GLY A 993 53.26 -11.90 -0.24
CA GLY A 993 53.18 -13.23 0.32
C GLY A 993 51.87 -13.50 1.04
N SER A 994 51.69 -14.76 1.43
CA SER A 994 50.58 -15.20 2.27
C SER A 994 51.11 -15.95 3.50
N GLY A 995 50.30 -16.05 4.54
CA GLY A 995 50.66 -16.79 5.73
C GLY A 995 49.48 -17.15 6.62
N VAL A 996 49.74 -18.07 7.54
CA VAL A 996 48.83 -18.46 8.61
C VAL A 996 49.60 -18.34 9.91
N LEU A 997 49.05 -17.60 10.87
CA LEU A 997 49.66 -17.41 12.19
C LEU A 997 48.69 -17.74 13.32
N PHE A 998 49.27 -18.00 14.47
CA PHE A 998 48.63 -18.15 15.76
C PHE A 998 49.09 -17.02 16.67
N THR A 999 48.18 -16.48 17.48
CA THR A 999 48.51 -15.39 18.42
C THR A 999 49.06 -15.88 19.75
N ALA A 1000 49.16 -17.21 19.93
CA ALA A 1000 49.79 -17.85 21.07
C ALA A 1000 50.59 -19.08 20.62
N HIS A 1001 51.47 -19.55 21.50
CA HIS A 1001 52.23 -20.76 21.23
C HIS A 1001 51.30 -21.99 21.22
N PRO A 1002 51.35 -22.85 20.18
CA PRO A 1002 50.38 -23.95 20.01
C PRO A 1002 50.44 -25.09 21.05
N TYR A 1003 51.54 -25.25 21.79
CA TYR A 1003 51.73 -26.38 22.73
C TYR A 1003 52.23 -25.96 24.10
N ARG A 1004 52.90 -24.79 24.19
CA ARG A 1004 53.41 -24.27 25.45
C ARG A 1004 52.48 -23.21 25.97
N LYS A 1005 52.24 -23.25 27.28
CA LYS A 1005 51.39 -22.27 27.93
C LYS A 1005 52.17 -20.98 28.17
N VAL A 1006 52.29 -20.17 27.12
CA VAL A 1006 52.86 -18.82 27.21
C VAL A 1006 51.71 -17.84 27.47
N SER A 1007 51.77 -17.08 28.56
CA SER A 1007 50.72 -16.13 28.97
C SER A 1007 50.72 -14.81 28.20
N ARG A 1008 51.61 -14.67 27.20
CA ARG A 1008 51.70 -13.50 26.32
C ARG A 1008 51.32 -13.83 24.87
N VAL A 1009 50.90 -12.81 24.12
CA VAL A 1009 50.77 -12.87 22.66
C VAL A 1009 52.15 -13.08 22.06
N ALA A 1010 52.29 -14.15 21.29
CA ALA A 1010 53.48 -14.51 20.55
C ALA A 1010 53.05 -15.05 19.19
N LEU A 1011 53.53 -14.44 18.10
CA LEU A 1011 53.15 -14.85 16.76
C LEU A 1011 53.91 -16.11 16.35
N TRP A 1012 53.16 -17.16 16.02
CA TRP A 1012 53.68 -18.46 15.62
C TRP A 1012 53.02 -18.92 14.34
N GLY A 1013 53.73 -19.48 13.37
CA GLY A 1013 53.08 -19.99 12.17
C GLY A 1013 54.00 -20.14 10.97
N ASP A 1014 53.41 -20.11 9.79
CA ASP A 1014 54.11 -20.30 8.52
C ASP A 1014 53.67 -19.24 7.50
N PHE A 1015 54.64 -18.68 6.77
CA PHE A 1015 54.39 -17.79 5.63
C PHE A 1015 55.25 -18.19 4.42
N ALA A 1016 54.80 -17.83 3.22
CA ALA A 1016 55.53 -18.05 1.97
C ALA A 1016 55.50 -16.77 1.10
N PRO A 1017 56.66 -16.25 0.67
CA PRO A 1017 56.73 -15.11 -0.24
C PRO A 1017 56.45 -15.52 -1.69
N ALA A 1018 55.82 -14.65 -2.46
CA ALA A 1018 55.43 -14.86 -3.85
C ALA A 1018 54.54 -16.10 -4.08
N ASP A 1019 53.75 -16.49 -3.08
CA ASP A 1019 52.86 -17.64 -3.10
C ASP A 1019 51.48 -17.29 -2.53
N GLN A 1020 50.46 -18.10 -2.86
CA GLN A 1020 49.10 -17.93 -2.32
C GLN A 1020 48.87 -18.85 -1.12
N GLY A 1021 47.90 -18.51 -0.27
CA GLY A 1021 47.59 -19.28 0.94
C GLY A 1021 47.32 -20.78 0.73
N GLU A 1022 46.73 -21.16 -0.42
CA GLU A 1022 46.50 -22.58 -0.77
C GLU A 1022 47.81 -23.39 -0.81
N ASP A 1023 48.90 -22.78 -1.30
CA ASP A 1023 50.20 -23.44 -1.42
C ASP A 1023 50.78 -23.80 -0.04
N ILE A 1024 50.49 -22.97 0.97
CA ILE A 1024 50.94 -23.12 2.37
C ILE A 1024 50.17 -24.25 3.05
N VAL A 1025 48.84 -24.23 2.94
CA VAL A 1025 47.97 -25.22 3.61
C VAL A 1025 48.16 -26.62 3.00
N SER A 1026 48.39 -26.69 1.68
CA SER A 1026 48.64 -27.95 0.96
C SER A 1026 50.06 -28.52 1.14
N GLY A 1027 50.97 -27.76 1.76
CA GLY A 1027 52.35 -28.22 2.03
C GLY A 1027 53.22 -28.41 0.78
N LEU A 1028 52.85 -27.80 -0.35
CA LEU A 1028 53.57 -27.92 -1.63
C LEU A 1028 54.76 -26.98 -1.76
N VAL A 1029 54.80 -25.92 -0.96
CA VAL A 1029 55.88 -24.94 -0.95
C VAL A 1029 56.64 -24.99 0.35
N THR A 1030 57.91 -24.59 0.30
CA THR A 1030 58.72 -24.40 1.49
C THR A 1030 58.23 -23.17 2.24
N THR A 1031 57.76 -23.36 3.48
CA THR A 1031 57.30 -22.28 4.35
C THR A 1031 58.42 -21.77 5.25
N TYR A 1032 58.29 -20.51 5.67
CA TYR A 1032 59.21 -19.86 6.59
C TYR A 1032 58.50 -19.47 7.90
N PRO A 1033 59.23 -19.43 9.04
CA PRO A 1033 58.65 -19.07 10.34
C PRO A 1033 58.17 -17.62 10.37
N VAL A 1034 57.14 -17.34 11.17
CA VAL A 1034 56.64 -15.97 11.34
C VAL A 1034 57.57 -15.13 12.23
N SER A 1035 58.09 -15.69 13.32
CA SER A 1035 58.93 -14.99 14.30
C SER A 1035 60.34 -15.60 14.45
N ILE A 1036 61.28 -14.79 14.95
CA ILE A 1036 62.66 -15.23 15.28
C ILE A 1036 62.64 -16.28 16.39
N GLU A 1037 61.84 -16.06 17.44
CA GLU A 1037 61.67 -17.00 18.56
C GLU A 1037 61.21 -18.39 18.07
N GLN A 1038 60.27 -18.44 17.13
CA GLN A 1038 59.85 -19.68 16.50
C GLN A 1038 60.99 -20.34 15.72
N ALA A 1039 61.75 -19.58 14.95
CA ALA A 1039 62.85 -20.11 14.15
C ALA A 1039 63.91 -20.79 15.04
N GLU A 1040 64.29 -20.17 16.16
CA GLU A 1040 65.27 -20.71 17.10
C GLU A 1040 64.79 -22.02 17.75
N ILE A 1041 63.52 -22.10 18.15
CA ILE A 1041 62.94 -23.30 18.77
C ILE A 1041 62.77 -24.44 17.77
N ASP A 1042 62.33 -24.14 16.55
CA ASP A 1042 62.13 -25.15 15.50
C ASP A 1042 63.47 -25.61 14.88
N GLY A 1043 64.57 -24.89 15.12
CA GLY A 1043 65.86 -25.12 14.46
C GLY A 1043 65.87 -24.69 12.99
N ARG A 1044 65.07 -23.67 12.65
CA ARG A 1044 64.96 -23.07 11.31
C ARG A 1044 65.79 -21.79 11.23
N ALA A 1045 66.11 -21.35 10.00
CA ALA A 1045 66.93 -20.16 9.78
C ALA A 1045 66.21 -18.87 10.20
N ALA A 1046 66.74 -18.15 11.19
CA ALA A 1046 66.18 -16.90 11.70
C ALA A 1046 66.18 -15.74 10.68
N ASP A 1047 67.04 -15.79 9.66
CA ASP A 1047 67.13 -14.75 8.61
C ASP A 1047 65.99 -14.80 7.59
N LEU A 1048 65.21 -15.89 7.58
CA LEU A 1048 64.14 -16.09 6.63
C LEU A 1048 62.74 -15.79 7.21
N THR A 1049 62.67 -15.27 8.45
CA THR A 1049 61.40 -15.02 9.15
C THR A 1049 60.62 -13.82 8.60
N LEU A 1050 59.30 -13.79 8.84
CA LEU A 1050 58.45 -12.65 8.48
C LEU A 1050 58.92 -11.39 9.24
N GLU A 1051 59.25 -11.56 10.51
CA GLU A 1051 59.77 -10.52 11.40
C GLU A 1051 61.00 -9.78 10.83
N LYS A 1052 61.97 -10.50 10.24
CA LYS A 1052 63.15 -9.86 9.63
C LYS A 1052 62.91 -9.38 8.20
N ARG A 1053 62.19 -10.15 7.38
CA ARG A 1053 62.05 -9.86 5.95
C ARG A 1053 60.98 -8.80 5.65
N PHE A 1054 59.92 -8.77 6.44
CA PHE A 1054 58.77 -7.88 6.27
C PHE A 1054 58.36 -7.27 7.63
N PRO A 1055 59.24 -6.46 8.25
CA PRO A 1055 59.06 -6.00 9.64
C PRO A 1055 57.78 -5.18 9.84
N GLN A 1056 57.37 -4.36 8.87
CA GLN A 1056 56.13 -3.57 8.97
C GLN A 1056 54.87 -4.45 8.95
N ILE A 1057 54.87 -5.52 8.15
CA ILE A 1057 53.78 -6.48 8.10
C ILE A 1057 53.69 -7.25 9.42
N TYR A 1058 54.84 -7.71 9.93
CA TYR A 1058 54.92 -8.39 11.22
C TYR A 1058 54.41 -7.49 12.36
N GLU A 1059 54.84 -6.23 12.42
CA GLU A 1059 54.44 -5.30 13.49
C GLU A 1059 52.93 -4.98 13.43
N ALA A 1060 52.36 -4.85 12.22
CA ALA A 1060 50.93 -4.67 12.04
C ALA A 1060 50.13 -5.89 12.55
N LEU A 1061 50.59 -7.11 12.24
CA LEU A 1061 49.99 -8.35 12.74
C LEU A 1061 50.13 -8.49 14.26
N LEU A 1062 51.27 -8.12 14.83
CA LEU A 1062 51.52 -8.18 16.27
C LEU A 1062 50.63 -7.20 17.03
N THR A 1063 50.53 -5.96 16.54
CA THR A 1063 49.68 -4.91 17.10
C THR A 1063 48.22 -5.35 17.10
N MET A 1064 47.73 -5.83 15.95
CA MET A 1064 46.38 -6.36 15.82
C MET A 1064 46.12 -7.54 16.76
N SER A 1065 47.05 -8.49 16.83
CA SER A 1065 46.91 -9.67 17.69
C SER A 1065 46.85 -9.30 19.19
N ARG A 1066 47.64 -8.31 19.61
CA ARG A 1066 47.60 -7.77 20.98
C ARG A 1066 46.29 -7.06 21.26
N GLU A 1067 45.78 -6.28 20.32
CA GLU A 1067 44.49 -5.61 20.46
C GLU A 1067 43.36 -6.64 20.62
N LEU A 1068 43.28 -7.63 19.73
CA LEU A 1068 42.24 -8.67 19.76
C LEU A 1068 42.27 -9.45 21.09
N VAL A 1069 43.45 -9.94 21.50
CA VAL A 1069 43.57 -10.80 22.69
C VAL A 1069 43.50 -9.99 23.98
N TYR A 1070 44.27 -8.91 24.12
CA TYR A 1070 44.39 -8.20 25.38
C TYR A 1070 43.32 -7.15 25.63
N GLN A 1071 42.91 -6.42 24.58
CA GLN A 1071 41.95 -5.33 24.75
C GLN A 1071 40.52 -5.81 24.54
N LYS A 1072 40.30 -6.66 23.53
CA LYS A 1072 38.96 -7.18 23.20
C LYS A 1072 38.63 -8.52 23.86
N GLY A 1073 39.60 -9.13 24.54
CA GLY A 1073 39.39 -10.38 25.28
C GLY A 1073 39.10 -11.59 24.39
N TRP A 1074 39.51 -11.56 23.11
CA TRP A 1074 39.39 -12.73 22.24
C TRP A 1074 40.30 -13.84 22.77
N ASN A 1075 39.86 -15.10 22.63
CA ASN A 1075 40.75 -16.23 22.82
C ASN A 1075 41.96 -16.12 21.86
N PRO A 1076 43.07 -16.84 22.11
CA PRO A 1076 44.12 -16.97 21.11
C PRO A 1076 43.53 -17.32 19.73
N GLN A 1077 43.95 -16.59 18.70
CA GLN A 1077 43.40 -16.67 17.36
C GLN A 1077 44.36 -17.38 16.41
N GLU A 1078 43.79 -18.06 15.42
CA GLU A 1078 44.42 -18.46 14.17
C GLU A 1078 43.98 -17.47 13.08
N ILE A 1079 44.94 -16.80 12.45
CA ILE A 1079 44.72 -15.73 11.47
C ILE A 1079 45.35 -16.12 10.13
N GLU A 1080 44.55 -16.11 9.07
CA GLU A 1080 45.03 -16.20 7.68
C GLU A 1080 45.20 -14.78 7.13
N PHE A 1081 46.36 -14.48 6.57
CA PHE A 1081 46.69 -13.16 6.03
C PHE A 1081 47.41 -13.24 4.69
N THR A 1082 47.29 -12.16 3.92
CA THR A 1082 48.02 -11.94 2.66
C THR A 1082 48.50 -10.51 2.63
N PHE A 1083 49.69 -10.27 2.07
CA PHE A 1083 50.20 -8.93 1.82
C PHE A 1083 50.66 -8.80 0.37
N GLU A 1084 50.30 -7.70 -0.28
CA GLU A 1084 50.64 -7.44 -1.69
C GLU A 1084 51.95 -6.64 -1.86
N GLY A 1085 52.53 -6.20 -0.75
CA GLY A 1085 53.81 -5.49 -0.69
C GLY A 1085 54.31 -5.36 0.75
N PRO A 1086 55.49 -4.74 0.96
CA PRO A 1086 56.19 -4.78 2.23
C PRO A 1086 55.65 -3.81 3.30
N GLU A 1087 54.78 -2.86 2.91
CA GLU A 1087 54.19 -1.86 3.81
C GLU A 1087 52.93 -2.37 4.53
N ALA A 1088 52.68 -1.89 5.75
CA ALA A 1088 51.53 -2.28 6.57
C ALA A 1088 50.16 -2.06 5.89
N LYS A 1089 50.01 -1.04 5.04
CA LYS A 1089 48.77 -0.76 4.30
C LYS A 1089 48.40 -1.83 3.27
N ASN A 1090 49.37 -2.66 2.87
CA ASN A 1090 49.19 -3.73 1.90
C ASN A 1090 48.86 -5.07 2.59
N LEU A 1091 48.74 -5.10 3.92
CA LEU A 1091 48.33 -6.27 4.68
C LEU A 1091 46.81 -6.43 4.61
N PHE A 1092 46.35 -7.65 4.39
CA PHE A 1092 44.94 -8.02 4.39
C PHE A 1092 44.71 -9.27 5.24
N ILE A 1093 43.69 -9.23 6.09
CA ILE A 1093 43.24 -10.38 6.88
C ILE A 1093 42.11 -11.09 6.13
N LEU A 1094 42.32 -12.38 5.86
CA LEU A 1094 41.40 -13.19 5.07
C LEU A 1094 40.50 -14.07 5.93
N GLN A 1095 40.93 -14.39 7.15
CA GLN A 1095 40.17 -15.20 8.09
C GLN A 1095 40.74 -15.04 9.49
N THR A 1096 39.87 -15.13 10.50
CA THR A 1096 40.28 -15.40 11.89
C THR A 1096 39.33 -16.41 12.52
N ARG A 1097 39.84 -17.22 13.44
CA ARG A 1097 39.06 -18.13 14.28
C ARG A 1097 39.79 -18.43 15.58
N ASP A 1098 39.07 -18.92 16.58
CA ASP A 1098 39.68 -19.44 17.79
C ASP A 1098 40.67 -20.56 17.48
N MET A 1099 41.86 -20.41 18.04
CA MET A 1099 42.93 -21.38 17.96
C MET A 1099 42.57 -22.64 18.75
N ILE A 1100 42.74 -23.80 18.14
CA ILE A 1100 42.59 -25.09 18.83
C ILE A 1100 43.74 -25.24 19.82
N THR A 1101 43.43 -25.17 21.11
CA THR A 1101 44.43 -25.36 22.18
C THR A 1101 44.36 -26.79 22.70
N ILE A 1102 45.52 -27.45 22.83
CA ILE A 1102 45.61 -28.82 23.36
C ILE A 1102 45.12 -28.83 24.82
N LYS A 1103 44.13 -29.70 25.14
CA LYS A 1103 43.62 -29.87 26.51
C LYS A 1103 44.76 -30.30 27.46
N LYS A 1104 44.74 -29.76 28.68
CA LYS A 1104 45.70 -30.01 29.76
C LYS A 1104 45.93 -31.54 29.95
N LYS A 1105 47.04 -32.08 29.45
CA LYS A 1105 47.55 -33.39 29.88
C LYS A 1105 48.73 -33.13 30.82
N GLU A 1106 48.52 -33.43 32.10
CA GLU A 1106 49.57 -33.32 33.13
C GLU A 1106 50.60 -34.44 33.00
N SER A 1107 50.28 -35.53 32.27
CA SER A 1107 51.19 -36.61 31.93
C SER A 1107 51.40 -36.73 30.41
N PHE A 1108 52.66 -36.87 29.99
CA PHE A 1108 53.05 -37.13 28.61
C PHE A 1108 53.78 -38.45 28.52
N SER A 1109 53.55 -39.22 27.46
CA SER A 1109 54.38 -40.38 27.16
C SER A 1109 55.68 -39.91 26.49
N VAL A 1110 56.83 -40.26 27.05
CA VAL A 1110 58.15 -40.01 26.47
C VAL A 1110 58.88 -41.33 26.25
N PHE A 1111 59.75 -41.41 25.25
CA PHE A 1111 60.61 -42.57 25.09
C PHE A 1111 61.56 -42.69 26.30
N VAL A 1112 61.77 -43.93 26.77
CA VAL A 1112 62.77 -44.20 27.81
C VAL A 1112 64.15 -43.93 27.22
N ASP A 1113 64.93 -43.07 27.87
CA ASP A 1113 66.28 -42.70 27.44
C ASP A 1113 67.25 -43.86 27.71
N SER A 1114 67.39 -44.76 26.73
CA SER A 1114 68.55 -45.64 26.61
C SER A 1114 69.53 -44.96 25.65
N GLY A 1115 70.84 -44.95 25.93
CA GLY A 1115 71.83 -44.30 25.06
C GLY A 1115 71.84 -44.78 23.60
N GLU A 1116 71.06 -45.81 23.25
CA GLU A 1116 70.82 -46.32 21.90
C GLU A 1116 69.68 -45.61 21.13
N LEU A 1117 68.79 -44.86 21.80
CA LEU A 1117 67.63 -44.20 21.16
C LEU A 1117 68.08 -43.23 20.05
N SER A 1118 69.16 -42.49 20.28
CA SER A 1118 69.76 -41.54 19.33
C SER A 1118 70.23 -42.20 18.03
N ARG A 1119 70.63 -43.47 18.07
CA ARG A 1119 71.08 -44.24 16.89
C ARG A 1119 69.94 -44.72 15.99
N HIS A 1120 68.71 -44.75 16.52
CA HIS A 1120 67.52 -45.23 15.81
C HIS A 1120 66.68 -44.10 15.22
N ILE A 1121 67.10 -42.83 15.39
CA ILE A 1121 66.43 -41.67 14.78
C ILE A 1121 66.64 -41.73 13.27
N LEU A 1122 65.56 -41.98 12.54
CA LEU A 1122 65.54 -42.00 11.08
C LEU A 1122 65.47 -40.59 10.51
N GLY A 1123 64.78 -39.68 11.18
CA GLY A 1123 64.61 -38.32 10.71
C GLY A 1123 63.95 -37.41 11.74
N LYS A 1124 63.97 -36.12 11.44
CA LYS A 1124 63.32 -35.07 12.24
C LYS A 1124 62.46 -34.21 11.31
N GLY A 1125 61.19 -34.09 11.65
CA GLY A 1125 60.22 -33.16 11.06
C GLY A 1125 59.78 -32.11 12.08
N ILE A 1126 58.58 -31.57 11.87
CA ILE A 1126 57.90 -30.62 12.76
C ILE A 1126 56.93 -31.42 13.64
N GLY A 1127 57.10 -31.35 14.95
CA GLY A 1127 56.16 -31.95 15.90
C GLY A 1127 54.90 -31.09 16.01
N VAL A 1128 53.73 -31.68 15.81
CA VAL A 1128 52.44 -30.96 15.80
C VAL A 1128 51.57 -31.29 17.02
N SER A 1129 51.35 -32.57 17.29
CA SER A 1129 50.37 -33.00 18.29
C SER A 1129 50.74 -34.37 18.86
N GLY A 1130 50.32 -34.68 20.08
CA GLY A 1130 50.62 -35.94 20.76
C GLY A 1130 52.05 -36.07 21.24
N SER A 1131 52.34 -37.15 21.97
CA SER A 1131 53.62 -37.41 22.62
C SER A 1131 54.33 -38.61 21.99
N ALA A 1132 55.27 -39.27 22.67
CA ALA A 1132 55.91 -40.47 22.13
C ALA A 1132 54.88 -41.59 21.89
N LEU A 1133 54.84 -42.11 20.66
CA LEU A 1133 53.96 -43.20 20.22
C LEU A 1133 54.79 -44.27 19.51
N ALA A 1134 54.69 -45.52 19.96
CA ALA A 1134 55.35 -46.66 19.35
C ALA A 1134 54.29 -47.63 18.78
N GLY A 1135 54.35 -47.90 17.49
CA GLY A 1135 53.31 -48.61 16.75
C GLY A 1135 53.82 -49.32 15.50
N ARG A 1136 52.92 -49.56 14.55
CA ARG A 1136 53.21 -50.16 13.24
C ARG A 1136 52.90 -49.22 12.10
N ALA A 1137 53.70 -49.27 11.04
CA ALA A 1137 53.51 -48.45 9.84
C ALA A 1137 52.30 -48.94 9.03
N VAL A 1138 51.44 -48.01 8.61
CA VAL A 1138 50.30 -48.25 7.71
C VAL A 1138 50.21 -47.15 6.66
N PHE A 1139 49.66 -47.48 5.48
CA PHE A 1139 49.60 -46.56 4.34
C PHE A 1139 48.17 -46.32 3.84
N THR A 1140 47.28 -47.31 3.99
CA THR A 1140 45.89 -47.23 3.50
C THR A 1140 44.85 -47.57 4.59
N ALA A 1141 43.59 -47.15 4.38
CA ALA A 1141 42.47 -47.54 5.26
C ALA A 1141 42.30 -49.06 5.35
N ALA A 1142 42.60 -49.79 4.27
CA ALA A 1142 42.55 -51.23 4.23
C ALA A 1142 43.61 -51.85 5.15
N ASN A 1143 44.85 -51.34 5.11
CA ASN A 1143 45.91 -51.77 6.04
C ASN A 1143 45.51 -51.55 7.50
N ILE A 1144 44.90 -50.40 7.80
CA ILE A 1144 44.45 -50.06 9.15
C ILE A 1144 43.40 -51.08 9.62
N ARG A 1145 42.35 -51.34 8.83
CA ARG A 1145 41.30 -52.30 9.21
C ARG A 1145 41.84 -53.72 9.38
N GLN A 1146 42.73 -54.14 8.48
CA GLN A 1146 43.36 -55.45 8.55
C GLN A 1146 44.15 -55.60 9.85
N LEU A 1147 45.14 -54.74 10.10
CA LEU A 1147 45.99 -54.83 11.29
C LEU A 1147 45.22 -54.61 12.59
N ARG A 1148 44.19 -53.76 12.58
CA ARG A 1148 43.32 -53.56 13.75
C ARG A 1148 42.50 -54.81 14.07
N SER A 1149 42.19 -55.66 13.08
CA SER A 1149 41.54 -56.95 13.30
C SER A 1149 42.51 -58.04 13.79
N GLU A 1150 43.77 -57.99 13.36
CA GLU A 1150 44.81 -58.96 13.73
C GLU A 1150 45.43 -58.65 15.11
N ASP A 1151 45.69 -57.38 15.41
CA ASP A 1151 46.29 -56.90 16.67
C ASP A 1151 45.58 -55.61 17.14
N PRO A 1152 44.42 -55.74 17.82
CA PRO A 1152 43.61 -54.60 18.25
C PRO A 1152 44.33 -53.62 19.21
N GLN A 1153 45.41 -54.08 19.86
CA GLN A 1153 46.17 -53.31 20.86
C GLN A 1153 47.39 -52.60 20.27
N SER A 1154 47.76 -52.89 19.01
CA SER A 1154 48.82 -52.15 18.32
C SER A 1154 48.36 -50.73 17.98
N ALA A 1155 49.20 -49.76 18.35
CA ALA A 1155 49.10 -48.42 17.79
C ALA A 1155 49.47 -48.47 16.29
N LEU A 1156 48.71 -47.77 15.46
CA LEU A 1156 48.91 -47.71 14.01
C LEU A 1156 49.31 -46.28 13.61
N ILE A 1157 50.45 -46.17 12.91
CA ILE A 1157 51.03 -44.89 12.48
C ILE A 1157 50.85 -44.81 10.96
N LEU A 1158 49.94 -43.95 10.53
CA LEU A 1158 49.67 -43.66 9.12
C LEU A 1158 50.80 -42.82 8.54
N ILE A 1159 51.48 -43.37 7.53
CA ILE A 1159 52.59 -42.69 6.83
C ILE A 1159 52.11 -42.29 5.45
N ARG A 1160 52.14 -40.98 5.15
CA ARG A 1160 51.72 -40.43 3.85
C ARG A 1160 52.70 -39.42 3.31
N GLN A 1161 52.61 -39.13 2.02
CA GLN A 1161 53.41 -38.05 1.44
C GLN A 1161 52.95 -36.69 1.98
N ASP A 1162 51.66 -36.42 1.86
CA ASP A 1162 50.89 -35.30 2.42
C ASP A 1162 49.48 -35.79 2.75
N THR A 1163 48.58 -34.91 3.23
CA THR A 1163 47.17 -35.28 3.43
C THR A 1163 46.24 -34.29 2.77
N VAL A 1164 45.12 -34.80 2.30
CA VAL A 1164 44.01 -34.04 1.72
C VAL A 1164 42.75 -34.21 2.57
N PRO A 1165 41.73 -33.33 2.44
CA PRO A 1165 40.49 -33.43 3.21
C PRO A 1165 39.77 -34.79 3.13
N GLU A 1166 39.96 -35.51 2.04
CA GLU A 1166 39.42 -36.83 1.78
C GLU A 1166 39.98 -37.89 2.75
N ASP A 1167 41.18 -37.68 3.29
CA ASP A 1167 41.88 -38.63 4.18
C ASP A 1167 41.36 -38.64 5.63
N ILE A 1168 40.32 -37.88 5.93
CA ILE A 1168 39.85 -37.70 7.31
C ILE A 1168 39.46 -39.01 7.98
N LYS A 1169 38.94 -39.96 7.19
CA LYS A 1169 38.53 -41.28 7.64
C LYS A 1169 39.74 -42.12 8.01
N GLU A 1170 40.75 -42.13 7.16
CA GLU A 1170 42.05 -42.79 7.35
C GLU A 1170 42.75 -42.27 8.60
N ILE A 1171 42.83 -40.93 8.74
CA ILE A 1171 43.45 -40.27 9.89
C ILE A 1171 42.68 -40.57 11.18
N SER A 1172 41.34 -40.57 11.12
CA SER A 1172 40.51 -40.93 12.28
C SER A 1172 40.73 -42.37 12.74
N LEU A 1173 40.97 -43.30 11.79
CA LEU A 1173 41.18 -44.72 12.07
C LEU A 1173 42.58 -45.02 12.62
N ALA A 1174 43.60 -44.19 12.34
CA ALA A 1174 44.97 -44.33 12.84
C ALA A 1174 45.16 -43.69 14.24
N ASP A 1175 46.27 -44.01 14.92
CA ASP A 1175 46.63 -43.42 16.22
C ASP A 1175 47.73 -42.35 16.10
N GLY A 1176 48.56 -42.48 15.06
CA GLY A 1176 49.56 -41.49 14.69
C GLY A 1176 49.56 -41.18 13.20
N LEU A 1177 50.09 -40.01 12.84
CA LEU A 1177 50.23 -39.52 11.47
C LEU A 1177 51.66 -39.00 11.26
N LEU A 1178 52.34 -39.52 10.25
CA LEU A 1178 53.63 -39.05 9.78
C LEU A 1178 53.52 -38.61 8.32
N THR A 1179 53.94 -37.39 8.01
CA THR A 1179 53.94 -36.89 6.62
C THR A 1179 55.32 -36.43 6.18
N SER A 1180 55.62 -36.64 4.90
CA SER A 1180 56.88 -36.16 4.30
C SER A 1180 56.90 -34.65 4.08
N ARG A 1181 55.74 -34.07 3.76
CA ARG A 1181 55.54 -32.65 3.46
C ARG A 1181 54.58 -32.01 4.47
N GLY A 1182 54.52 -30.68 4.47
CA GLY A 1182 53.60 -29.92 5.32
C GLY A 1182 54.29 -29.17 6.46
N GLY A 1183 53.79 -27.96 6.72
CA GLY A 1183 54.21 -27.10 7.83
C GLY A 1183 53.33 -27.25 9.06
N GLN A 1184 53.56 -26.36 10.03
CA GLN A 1184 52.85 -26.23 11.29
C GLN A 1184 51.35 -26.01 11.12
N THR A 1185 50.97 -25.38 10.01
CA THR A 1185 49.59 -24.99 9.66
C THR A 1185 49.04 -25.82 8.49
N SER A 1186 49.69 -26.95 8.15
CA SER A 1186 49.22 -27.84 7.08
C SER A 1186 47.91 -28.54 7.42
N HIS A 1187 47.21 -29.04 6.41
CA HIS A 1187 45.99 -29.83 6.59
C HIS A 1187 46.18 -31.00 7.58
N ALA A 1188 47.26 -31.77 7.42
CA ALA A 1188 47.66 -32.84 8.33
C ALA A 1188 47.76 -32.36 9.78
N ALA A 1189 48.41 -31.21 9.99
CA ALA A 1189 48.62 -30.67 11.32
C ALA A 1189 47.31 -30.26 12.01
N VAL A 1190 46.44 -29.55 11.29
CA VAL A 1190 45.15 -29.07 11.81
C VAL A 1190 44.21 -30.23 12.14
N VAL A 1191 44.07 -31.20 11.22
CA VAL A 1191 43.17 -32.35 11.41
C VAL A 1191 43.66 -33.26 12.53
N ALA A 1192 44.96 -33.57 12.58
CA ALA A 1192 45.52 -34.43 13.62
C ALA A 1192 45.38 -33.81 15.02
N THR A 1193 45.58 -32.49 15.15
CA THR A 1193 45.36 -31.78 16.42
C THR A 1193 43.91 -31.87 16.87
N ARG A 1194 42.96 -31.70 15.94
CA ARG A 1194 41.52 -31.75 16.25
C ARG A 1194 41.02 -33.15 16.59
N LEU A 1195 41.61 -34.19 16.00
CA LEU A 1195 41.34 -35.60 16.30
C LEU A 1195 42.20 -36.16 17.43
N GLU A 1196 43.00 -35.32 18.10
CA GLU A 1196 43.93 -35.67 19.19
C GLU A 1196 44.92 -36.81 18.82
N LYS A 1197 45.36 -36.87 17.56
CA LYS A 1197 46.33 -37.86 17.06
C LYS A 1197 47.78 -37.41 17.28
N THR A 1198 48.68 -38.38 17.43
CA THR A 1198 50.12 -38.08 17.50
C THR A 1198 50.63 -37.77 16.09
N CYS A 1199 51.23 -36.61 15.87
CA CYS A 1199 51.51 -36.14 14.52
C CYS A 1199 52.88 -35.47 14.38
N VAL A 1200 53.60 -35.90 13.36
CA VAL A 1200 54.85 -35.30 12.87
C VAL A 1200 54.67 -35.00 11.39
N VAL A 1201 54.95 -33.77 10.97
CA VAL A 1201 54.80 -33.31 9.58
C VAL A 1201 56.12 -32.80 9.00
N GLY A 1202 56.23 -32.72 7.68
CA GLY A 1202 57.40 -32.12 7.03
C GLY A 1202 58.71 -32.89 7.25
N CYS A 1203 58.66 -34.22 7.34
CA CYS A 1203 59.87 -35.04 7.35
C CYS A 1203 60.47 -35.14 5.93
N ASN A 1204 61.16 -34.09 5.48
CA ASN A 1204 61.58 -33.93 4.08
C ASN A 1204 62.45 -35.07 3.50
N ALA A 1205 63.15 -35.82 4.35
CA ALA A 1205 63.97 -36.97 3.93
C ALA A 1205 63.13 -38.23 3.63
N LEU A 1206 61.85 -38.24 4.01
CA LEU A 1206 60.91 -39.34 3.82
C LEU A 1206 60.36 -39.32 2.38
N LYS A 1207 60.49 -40.45 1.68
CA LYS A 1207 59.82 -40.70 0.40
C LYS A 1207 58.78 -41.77 0.59
N VAL A 1208 57.51 -41.47 0.31
CA VAL A 1208 56.41 -42.40 0.50
C VAL A 1208 55.91 -42.89 -0.86
N VAL A 1209 55.74 -44.21 -0.99
CA VAL A 1209 55.17 -44.84 -2.19
C VAL A 1209 53.89 -45.55 -1.76
N GLU A 1210 52.79 -44.82 -1.75
CA GLU A 1210 51.51 -45.28 -1.17
C GLU A 1210 50.94 -46.51 -1.89
N THR A 1211 51.02 -46.56 -3.23
CA THR A 1211 50.58 -47.73 -4.02
C THR A 1211 51.41 -48.99 -3.77
N GLY A 1212 52.65 -48.83 -3.33
CA GLY A 1212 53.55 -49.92 -2.96
C GLY A 1212 53.48 -50.27 -1.47
N GLU A 1213 52.76 -49.50 -0.66
CA GLU A 1213 52.64 -49.63 0.80
C GLU A 1213 54.01 -49.66 1.53
N TYR A 1214 54.93 -48.79 1.11
CA TYR A 1214 56.23 -48.61 1.76
C TYR A 1214 56.70 -47.15 1.74
N CYS A 1215 57.68 -46.85 2.59
CA CYS A 1215 58.42 -45.59 2.54
C CYS A 1215 59.93 -45.82 2.68
N GLU A 1216 60.71 -44.85 2.20
CA GLU A 1216 62.16 -44.82 2.28
C GLU A 1216 62.63 -43.57 3.00
N ILE A 1217 63.58 -43.72 3.92
CA ILE A 1217 64.25 -42.59 4.59
C ILE A 1217 65.69 -42.98 4.90
N ASN A 1218 66.65 -42.14 4.50
CA ASN A 1218 68.09 -42.35 4.77
C ASN A 1218 68.60 -43.77 4.40
N GLY A 1219 68.07 -44.35 3.31
CA GLY A 1219 68.45 -45.69 2.83
C GLY A 1219 67.76 -46.86 3.54
N GLN A 1220 66.86 -46.61 4.50
CA GLN A 1220 66.03 -47.63 5.15
C GLN A 1220 64.66 -47.71 4.49
N VAL A 1221 64.17 -48.93 4.22
CA VAL A 1221 62.85 -49.22 3.67
C VAL A 1221 61.93 -49.70 4.79
N ILE A 1222 60.78 -49.06 4.97
CA ILE A 1222 59.76 -49.40 5.97
C ILE A 1222 58.49 -49.78 5.24
N ARG A 1223 58.01 -51.00 5.46
CA ARG A 1223 56.83 -51.59 4.84
C ARG A 1223 55.63 -51.59 5.79
N MET A 1224 54.45 -51.87 5.24
CA MET A 1224 53.24 -52.11 6.01
C MET A 1224 53.50 -53.13 7.13
N GLY A 1225 53.12 -52.78 8.37
CA GLY A 1225 53.25 -53.63 9.55
C GLY A 1225 54.59 -53.51 10.30
N ASP A 1226 55.61 -52.87 9.73
CA ASP A 1226 56.91 -52.71 10.37
C ASP A 1226 56.83 -51.84 11.64
N PRO A 1227 57.60 -52.17 12.70
CA PRO A 1227 57.59 -51.42 13.94
C PRO A 1227 58.27 -50.06 13.76
N VAL A 1228 57.56 -49.00 14.12
CA VAL A 1228 58.03 -47.61 14.02
C VAL A 1228 57.57 -46.80 15.23
N SER A 1229 58.28 -45.72 15.53
CA SER A 1229 57.92 -44.83 16.62
C SER A 1229 58.03 -43.36 16.21
N ILE A 1230 57.11 -42.52 16.69
CA ILE A 1230 57.11 -41.06 16.45
C ILE A 1230 56.99 -40.28 17.75
N ASP A 1231 57.60 -39.09 17.81
CA ASP A 1231 57.41 -38.12 18.91
C ASP A 1231 56.76 -36.85 18.35
N GLY A 1232 55.47 -36.68 18.62
CA GLY A 1232 54.68 -35.53 18.19
C GLY A 1232 55.07 -34.19 18.81
N ARG A 1233 55.90 -34.16 19.87
CA ARG A 1233 56.39 -32.93 20.51
C ARG A 1233 57.76 -32.53 19.97
N LYS A 1234 58.66 -33.50 19.81
CA LYS A 1234 60.04 -33.27 19.34
C LYS A 1234 60.19 -33.37 17.82
N GLY A 1235 59.16 -33.84 17.13
CA GLY A 1235 59.18 -34.06 15.67
C GLY A 1235 60.07 -35.23 15.26
N LEU A 1236 60.25 -36.25 16.10
CA LEU A 1236 61.17 -37.36 15.83
C LEU A 1236 60.46 -38.52 15.14
N PHE A 1237 61.17 -39.17 14.21
CA PHE A 1237 60.78 -40.45 13.62
C PHE A 1237 61.89 -41.48 13.88
N LEU A 1238 61.54 -42.62 14.46
CA LEU A 1238 62.48 -43.66 14.89
C LEU A 1238 62.12 -45.03 14.32
N LEU A 1239 63.15 -45.80 13.99
CA LEU A 1239 63.03 -47.20 13.57
C LEU A 1239 62.80 -48.09 14.80
N GLY A 1240 61.85 -49.02 14.71
CA GLY A 1240 61.56 -49.99 15.77
C GLY A 1240 60.54 -49.50 16.81
N ARG A 1241 60.20 -50.39 17.74
CA ARG A 1241 59.25 -50.15 18.82
C ARG A 1241 60.02 -49.82 20.10
N HIS A 1242 59.98 -48.56 20.52
CA HIS A 1242 60.70 -48.09 21.70
C HIS A 1242 59.77 -48.02 22.92
N PRO A 1243 60.23 -48.44 24.12
CA PRO A 1243 59.43 -48.35 25.33
C PRO A 1243 59.14 -46.88 25.68
N VAL A 1244 57.90 -46.61 26.06
CA VAL A 1244 57.43 -45.29 26.51
C VAL A 1244 57.15 -45.31 28.01
N LYS A 1245 57.49 -44.23 28.70
CA LYS A 1245 57.14 -43.98 30.10
C LYS A 1245 56.31 -42.70 30.20
N ASN A 1246 55.43 -42.61 31.20
CA ASN A 1246 54.72 -41.38 31.47
C ASN A 1246 55.59 -40.46 32.33
N GLU A 1247 55.86 -39.25 31.85
CA GLU A 1247 56.48 -38.18 32.61
C GLU A 1247 55.44 -37.09 32.91
N VAL A 1248 55.42 -36.65 34.18
CA VAL A 1248 54.66 -35.49 34.62
C VAL A 1248 55.57 -34.28 34.49
N HIS A 1249 55.35 -33.48 33.45
CA HIS A 1249 56.05 -32.21 33.31
C HIS A 1249 55.29 -31.13 34.09
N ILE A 1250 55.85 -30.69 35.21
CA ILE A 1250 55.60 -29.33 35.72
C ILE A 1250 56.38 -28.42 34.78
N LEU A 1251 55.75 -27.97 33.68
CA LEU A 1251 56.38 -26.98 32.81
C LEU A 1251 56.74 -25.75 33.66
N PRO A 1252 57.96 -25.21 33.59
CA PRO A 1252 58.24 -23.92 34.21
C PRO A 1252 57.34 -22.87 33.54
N ILE A 1253 56.84 -21.96 34.37
CA ILE A 1253 56.02 -20.80 34.01
C ILE A 1253 56.69 -19.97 32.92
#